data_AF-A0A024SCJ3-F1
#
_entry.id   AF-A0A024SCJ3-F1
#
_cell.length_a   1.000
_cell.length_b   1.000
_cell.length_c   1.000
_cell.angle_alpha   90.00
_cell.angle_beta   90.00
_cell.angle_gamma   90.00
#
_symmetry.space_group_name_H-M   'P 1'
#
loop_
_entity.id
_entity.type
_entity.pdbx_description
1 polymer ?
#
loop_
_entity_poly.entity_id
_entity_poly.type
_entity_poly.pdbx_seq_one_letter_code
_entity_poly.pdbx_strand_id
1 'polypeptide(L)'
;DVLPSYSEAISRPDWLQLAAPYIAITDYPALCRVSSRCWHIFAPLLWRDPCAWSKRLGRSTDDDTGAFWGRFLLRDARLLSPRTRGLIRVVDVRQAIAVNEYNSWAENAADHFCRCLALLPNVESLLVDDYCRVNARCLDHSDPSRPYRRLLMLSLKNTSHGISPSLTESRHLRALVYLDISGPAPVSFASLDANWLPELRILKMRGKQLSDYRWEAWAQRFRWRLWSLDISDNELTDESVHKLAGLIDVNTHLRTTDRFASEGMLERWHQCGARDQYILRESSESLIFSPGSRYLIDAPPINSLDGADDPDASCTRVRANGSAPVRPDTLNGVLGLLSRPGVSGATDHLPGHKGVTHLHISGNRLTADGVQQLLICSEGHLELFDCERMQFFPPKRRTTKEYPPRLKAPRLHVSSVVRMSGLPGFGHLFRPVYSSNLRVLRIHHSLVTNIPSLTMDGLRSIECAYLAEKCVFPRLEEAYTLPFLPDMNPRLQSLTLTCVPRYSFGPLICRLAFFFRSLSLQAEALSTLAQNAQAEGGRPPRLVSGLRHVVLELEPEMADESLDIDIENLMASGETPFSFFDSPLTEASNTNPKQPRAIDLWRETSGPSEAPPVKLVRHDAPEGHNPMSPDQTSRSDPERQVWVLYANVNTDMSGVTHTSHSVVWAGNGWSTNPVIRKYNHLVVNYRLQEGIGPATMHQTRAGAPAGCILFHTTWLFAAMPQVLKLPTDVDSLKRLDVAAELRQRWCRTQEDYQRAKQRYPNRQYFTWDGKFEIVDPE
;
A
#
# COMPACT_ATOMS: atom_id res chain seq x y z
N ASP A 1 -27.86 -2.59 -9.18
CA ASP A 1 -28.19 -1.17 -9.41
C ASP A 1 -29.26 -0.69 -8.45
N VAL A 2 -29.11 0.55 -7.94
CA VAL A 2 -30.01 1.17 -6.96
C VAL A 2 -31.02 2.03 -7.72
N LEU A 3 -32.32 1.82 -7.46
CA LEU A 3 -33.42 2.61 -8.03
C LEU A 3 -33.29 4.11 -7.65
N PRO A 4 -33.85 5.04 -8.44
CA PRO A 4 -33.77 6.47 -8.14
C PRO A 4 -34.36 6.79 -6.77
N SER A 5 -33.77 7.77 -6.09
CA SER A 5 -34.26 8.22 -4.78
C SER A 5 -35.65 8.84 -4.91
N TYR A 6 -36.43 8.79 -3.83
CA TYR A 6 -37.75 9.45 -3.79
C TYR A 6 -37.65 10.95 -4.15
N SER A 7 -36.56 11.62 -3.77
CA SER A 7 -36.32 13.03 -4.11
C SER A 7 -36.09 13.28 -5.60
N GLU A 8 -35.41 12.35 -6.29
CA GLU A 8 -35.18 12.41 -7.74
C GLU A 8 -36.44 12.08 -8.54
N ALA A 9 -37.32 11.23 -7.98
CA ALA A 9 -38.59 10.90 -8.61
C ALA A 9 -39.61 12.06 -8.54
N ILE A 10 -39.56 12.88 -7.48
CA ILE A 10 -40.52 13.99 -7.26
C ILE A 10 -40.02 15.36 -7.78
N SER A 11 -38.75 15.49 -8.18
CA SER A 11 -38.15 16.77 -8.61
C SER A 11 -38.55 17.21 -10.05
N ARG A 12 -39.54 16.55 -10.66
CA ARG A 12 -40.01 16.78 -12.06
C ARG A 12 -38.93 16.72 -13.16
N PRO A 13 -37.91 15.85 -13.14
CA PRO A 13 -37.14 15.60 -14.35
C PRO A 13 -38.03 14.88 -15.38
N ASP A 14 -37.72 15.05 -16.68
CA ASP A 14 -38.38 14.29 -17.74
C ASP A 14 -38.28 12.80 -17.43
N TRP A 15 -39.42 12.08 -17.35
CA TRP A 15 -39.45 10.65 -17.03
C TRP A 15 -38.56 9.81 -17.96
N LEU A 16 -38.38 10.24 -19.21
CA LEU A 16 -37.46 9.57 -20.15
C LEU A 16 -36.00 9.74 -19.73
N GLN A 17 -35.61 10.85 -19.10
CA GLN A 17 -34.25 11.03 -18.56
C GLN A 17 -34.00 10.10 -17.37
N LEU A 18 -35.02 9.85 -16.54
CA LEU A 18 -34.96 8.88 -15.45
C LEU A 18 -34.90 7.44 -15.98
N ALA A 19 -35.66 7.12 -17.02
CA ALA A 19 -35.72 5.78 -17.60
C ALA A 19 -34.51 5.45 -18.50
N ALA A 20 -33.89 6.44 -19.14
CA ALA A 20 -32.84 6.24 -20.14
C ALA A 20 -31.70 5.32 -19.68
N PRO A 21 -31.12 5.46 -18.47
CA PRO A 21 -30.05 4.58 -17.99
C PRO A 21 -30.44 3.10 -17.87
N TYR A 22 -31.73 2.78 -17.82
CA TYR A 22 -32.26 1.42 -17.65
C TYR A 22 -32.67 0.76 -18.97
N ILE A 23 -32.69 1.50 -20.08
CA ILE A 23 -32.99 0.96 -21.39
C ILE A 23 -31.76 0.22 -21.94
N ALA A 24 -31.99 -0.88 -22.67
CA ALA A 24 -30.92 -1.63 -23.29
C ALA A 24 -30.08 -0.74 -24.21
N ILE A 25 -28.76 -0.79 -24.01
CA ILE A 25 -27.75 0.01 -24.72
C ILE A 25 -27.90 -0.15 -26.24
N THR A 26 -28.27 -1.33 -26.70
CA THR A 26 -28.50 -1.67 -28.12
C THR A 26 -29.61 -0.85 -28.77
N ASP A 27 -30.56 -0.33 -27.99
CA ASP A 27 -31.73 0.39 -28.48
C ASP A 27 -31.47 1.89 -28.64
N TYR A 28 -30.40 2.42 -28.04
CA TYR A 28 -30.10 3.85 -28.04
C TYR A 28 -29.99 4.45 -29.46
N PRO A 29 -29.33 3.79 -30.45
CA PRO A 29 -29.28 4.30 -31.81
C PRO A 29 -30.67 4.40 -32.48
N ALA A 30 -31.56 3.43 -32.21
CA ALA A 30 -32.93 3.44 -32.73
C ALA A 30 -33.74 4.56 -32.07
N LEU A 31 -33.63 4.69 -30.74
CA LEU A 31 -34.31 5.72 -29.96
C LEU A 31 -33.90 7.14 -30.36
N CYS A 32 -32.63 7.35 -30.71
CA CYS A 32 -32.16 8.64 -31.25
C CYS A 32 -32.88 9.05 -32.55
N ARG A 33 -33.49 8.11 -33.28
CA ARG A 33 -34.18 8.35 -34.55
C ARG A 33 -35.70 8.51 -34.40
N VAL A 34 -36.26 8.25 -33.22
CA VAL A 34 -37.72 8.26 -32.99
C VAL A 34 -38.28 9.69 -32.99
N SER A 35 -37.64 10.61 -32.28
CA SER A 35 -38.07 12.01 -32.19
C SER A 35 -36.91 12.92 -31.80
N SER A 36 -37.07 14.23 -32.00
CA SER A 36 -36.10 15.22 -31.51
C SER A 36 -35.90 15.12 -29.99
N ARG A 37 -36.98 14.90 -29.22
CA ARG A 37 -36.93 14.68 -27.77
C ARG A 37 -36.09 13.46 -27.40
N CYS A 38 -36.31 12.32 -28.05
CA CYS A 38 -35.50 11.12 -27.79
C CYS A 38 -34.03 11.35 -28.17
N TRP A 39 -33.77 12.02 -29.29
CA TRP A 39 -32.41 12.40 -29.68
C TRP A 39 -31.73 13.21 -28.57
N HIS A 40 -32.41 14.20 -27.98
CA HIS A 40 -31.85 15.04 -26.92
C HIS A 40 -31.47 14.27 -25.65
N ILE A 41 -32.09 13.11 -25.40
CA ILE A 41 -31.87 12.30 -24.20
C ILE A 41 -30.83 11.20 -24.46
N PHE A 42 -30.95 10.47 -25.56
CA PHE A 42 -30.11 9.30 -25.84
C PHE A 42 -28.81 9.64 -26.59
N ALA A 43 -28.82 10.66 -27.45
CA ALA A 43 -27.62 11.01 -28.21
C ALA A 43 -26.45 11.45 -27.30
N PRO A 44 -26.65 12.24 -26.23
CA PRO A 44 -25.58 12.57 -25.28
C PRO A 44 -25.01 11.34 -24.59
N LEU A 45 -25.82 10.33 -24.29
CA LEU A 45 -25.36 9.08 -23.69
C LEU A 45 -24.49 8.30 -24.69
N LEU A 46 -24.96 8.14 -25.93
CA LEU A 46 -24.30 7.40 -27.00
C LEU A 46 -22.99 8.04 -27.48
N TRP A 47 -22.98 9.36 -27.68
CA TRP A 47 -21.85 10.07 -28.30
C TRP A 47 -20.82 10.57 -27.29
N ARG A 48 -21.04 10.37 -25.98
CA ARG A 48 -20.12 10.82 -24.93
C ARG A 48 -18.69 10.31 -25.13
N ASP A 49 -18.57 9.02 -25.41
CA ASP A 49 -17.32 8.28 -25.63
C ASP A 49 -17.50 7.37 -26.86
N PRO A 50 -17.27 7.89 -28.08
CA PRO A 50 -17.57 7.16 -29.31
C PRO A 50 -16.86 5.81 -29.44
N CYS A 51 -15.63 5.70 -28.92
CA CYS A 51 -14.85 4.47 -29.00
C CYS A 51 -15.42 3.40 -28.07
N ALA A 52 -15.62 3.74 -26.79
CA ALA A 52 -16.19 2.80 -25.82
C ALA A 52 -17.61 2.37 -26.21
N TRP A 53 -18.41 3.28 -26.78
CA TRP A 53 -19.75 2.96 -27.25
C TRP A 53 -19.76 2.08 -28.50
N SER A 54 -18.79 2.24 -29.41
CA SER A 54 -18.62 1.33 -30.54
C SER A 54 -18.41 -0.12 -30.07
N LYS A 55 -17.57 -0.30 -29.04
CA LYS A 55 -17.31 -1.61 -28.41
C LYS A 55 -18.53 -2.19 -27.71
N ARG A 56 -19.22 -1.39 -26.89
CA ARG A 56 -20.45 -1.82 -26.18
C ARG A 56 -21.60 -2.21 -27.10
N LEU A 57 -21.66 -1.63 -28.30
CA LEU A 57 -22.64 -2.01 -29.34
C LEU A 57 -22.20 -3.23 -30.17
N GLY A 58 -21.07 -3.86 -29.86
CA GLY A 58 -20.52 -4.99 -30.60
C GLY A 58 -20.07 -4.64 -32.02
N ARG A 59 -19.79 -3.37 -32.31
CA ARG A 59 -19.35 -2.90 -33.65
C ARG A 59 -17.84 -2.91 -33.83
N SER A 60 -17.10 -3.14 -32.75
CA SER A 60 -15.65 -3.09 -32.66
C SER A 60 -15.23 -4.00 -31.50
N THR A 61 -14.13 -4.72 -31.67
CA THR A 61 -13.46 -5.44 -30.58
C THR A 61 -12.44 -4.55 -29.87
N ASP A 62 -11.79 -5.04 -28.82
CA ASP A 62 -10.69 -4.32 -28.18
C ASP A 62 -9.47 -4.18 -29.11
N ASP A 63 -9.23 -5.16 -29.98
CA ASP A 63 -8.16 -5.14 -30.98
C ASP A 63 -8.41 -4.08 -32.08
N ASP A 64 -9.66 -3.71 -32.32
CA ASP A 64 -10.05 -2.72 -33.33
C ASP A 64 -9.84 -1.25 -32.88
N THR A 65 -9.32 -1.00 -31.68
CA THR A 65 -9.18 0.35 -31.11
C THR A 65 -8.35 1.28 -32.01
N GLY A 66 -7.24 0.79 -32.57
CA GLY A 66 -6.40 1.55 -33.49
C GLY A 66 -7.09 1.87 -34.81
N ALA A 67 -7.76 0.88 -35.41
CA ALA A 67 -8.53 1.06 -36.65
C ALA A 67 -9.72 2.02 -36.47
N PHE A 68 -10.37 2.00 -35.31
CA PHE A 68 -11.40 2.97 -34.95
C PHE A 68 -10.84 4.39 -34.97
N TRP A 69 -9.77 4.66 -34.21
CA TRP A 69 -9.20 6.00 -34.12
C TRP A 69 -8.58 6.47 -35.43
N GLY A 70 -7.93 5.59 -36.19
CA GLY A 70 -7.45 5.91 -37.54
C GLY A 70 -8.57 6.45 -38.43
N ARG A 71 -9.71 5.74 -38.51
CA ARG A 71 -10.89 6.19 -39.29
C ARG A 71 -11.51 7.45 -38.72
N PHE A 72 -11.64 7.53 -37.40
CA PHE A 72 -12.30 8.64 -36.72
C PHE A 72 -11.51 9.96 -36.86
N LEU A 73 -10.20 9.92 -36.63
CA LEU A 73 -9.31 11.09 -36.72
C LEU A 73 -9.14 11.59 -38.16
N LEU A 74 -9.06 10.68 -39.14
CA LEU A 74 -8.86 11.03 -40.55
C LEU A 74 -10.14 11.52 -41.23
N ARG A 75 -11.29 10.91 -40.91
CA ARG A 75 -12.53 11.09 -41.68
C ARG A 75 -13.76 11.35 -40.82
N ASP A 76 -14.11 10.44 -39.93
CA ASP A 76 -15.48 10.40 -39.41
C ASP A 76 -15.83 11.63 -38.54
N ALA A 77 -14.86 12.17 -37.79
CA ALA A 77 -15.07 13.40 -37.01
C ALA A 77 -15.53 14.59 -37.89
N ARG A 78 -15.06 14.69 -39.13
CA ARG A 78 -15.44 15.75 -40.10
C ARG A 78 -16.83 15.53 -40.70
N LEU A 79 -17.34 14.31 -40.67
CA LEU A 79 -18.68 13.97 -41.18
C LEU A 79 -19.77 14.22 -40.14
N LEU A 80 -19.41 14.24 -38.85
CA LEU A 80 -20.37 14.53 -37.78
C LEU A 80 -20.88 15.98 -37.83
N SER A 81 -22.15 16.19 -37.50
CA SER A 81 -22.71 17.54 -37.34
C SER A 81 -22.04 18.27 -36.16
N PRO A 82 -21.95 19.62 -36.18
CA PRO A 82 -21.44 20.38 -35.03
C PRO A 82 -22.15 20.06 -33.73
N ARG A 83 -23.47 19.81 -33.81
CA ARG A 83 -24.31 19.44 -32.66
C ARG A 83 -23.91 18.09 -32.07
N THR A 84 -23.61 17.08 -32.91
CA THR A 84 -23.12 15.77 -32.46
C THR A 84 -21.71 15.85 -31.91
N ARG A 85 -20.82 16.63 -32.56
CA ARG A 85 -19.44 16.84 -32.06
C ARG A 85 -19.44 17.47 -30.67
N GLY A 86 -20.39 18.37 -30.39
CA GLY A 86 -20.58 18.96 -29.07
C GLY A 86 -21.05 17.99 -27.97
N LEU A 87 -21.45 16.76 -28.31
CA LEU A 87 -21.82 15.74 -27.32
C LEU A 87 -20.63 14.91 -26.84
N ILE A 88 -19.51 14.91 -27.58
CA ILE A 88 -18.33 14.13 -27.24
C ILE A 88 -17.62 14.79 -26.05
N ARG A 89 -17.47 14.02 -24.96
CA ARG A 89 -16.82 14.46 -23.71
C ARG A 89 -15.52 13.71 -23.43
N VAL A 90 -15.38 12.48 -23.92
CA VAL A 90 -14.22 11.62 -23.67
C VAL A 90 -13.50 11.34 -24.99
N VAL A 91 -12.18 11.53 -24.97
CA VAL A 91 -11.27 11.11 -26.02
C VAL A 91 -10.24 10.18 -25.39
N ASP A 92 -10.46 8.88 -25.55
CA ASP A 92 -9.58 7.81 -25.05
C ASP A 92 -8.85 7.17 -26.22
N VAL A 93 -7.61 7.63 -26.49
CA VAL A 93 -6.77 7.13 -27.58
C VAL A 93 -5.74 6.11 -27.10
N ARG A 94 -5.91 5.57 -25.89
CA ARG A 94 -5.06 4.47 -25.39
C ARG A 94 -5.17 3.28 -26.34
N GLN A 95 -4.05 2.59 -26.57
CA GLN A 95 -3.97 1.45 -27.49
C GLN A 95 -4.36 1.78 -28.95
N ALA A 96 -4.44 3.07 -29.33
CA ALA A 96 -4.74 3.45 -30.71
C ALA A 96 -3.61 3.10 -31.70
N ILE A 97 -2.41 2.80 -31.20
CA ILE A 97 -1.25 2.39 -32.00
C ILE A 97 -0.57 1.24 -31.25
N ALA A 98 -0.77 0.00 -31.68
CA ALA A 98 -0.01 -1.13 -31.15
C ALA A 98 1.47 -0.98 -31.52
N VAL A 99 2.37 -1.37 -30.60
CA VAL A 99 3.83 -1.19 -30.68
C VAL A 99 4.45 -1.73 -31.99
N ASN A 100 3.76 -2.66 -32.68
CA ASN A 100 4.26 -3.36 -33.86
C ASN A 100 3.48 -3.09 -35.17
N GLU A 101 2.52 -2.17 -35.20
CA GLU A 101 1.77 -1.89 -36.43
C GLU A 101 2.37 -0.70 -37.21
N TYR A 102 2.84 -0.99 -38.43
CA TYR A 102 3.09 0.01 -39.49
C TYR A 102 1.76 0.61 -39.97
N ASN A 103 1.10 1.37 -39.11
CA ASN A 103 -0.10 2.11 -39.47
C ASN A 103 0.29 3.34 -40.29
N SER A 104 -0.16 3.42 -41.54
CA SER A 104 0.18 4.49 -42.49
C SER A 104 -0.19 5.91 -42.04
N TRP A 105 -1.09 6.05 -41.06
CA TRP A 105 -1.46 7.35 -40.48
C TRP A 105 -0.49 7.82 -39.37
N ALA A 106 0.46 6.97 -38.96
CA ALA A 106 1.35 7.18 -37.84
C ALA A 106 2.43 8.24 -38.08
N GLU A 107 2.74 8.60 -39.33
CA GLU A 107 3.73 9.65 -39.65
C GLU A 107 3.20 11.06 -39.35
N ASN A 108 1.88 11.28 -39.44
CA ASN A 108 1.21 12.57 -39.18
C ASN A 108 0.11 12.46 -38.11
N ALA A 109 0.20 11.46 -37.24
CA ALA A 109 -0.83 11.15 -36.24
C ALA A 109 -1.08 12.34 -35.30
N ALA A 110 -0.02 13.01 -34.86
CA ALA A 110 -0.13 14.20 -34.01
C ALA A 110 -0.96 15.30 -34.70
N ASP A 111 -0.64 15.68 -35.94
CA ASP A 111 -1.37 16.73 -36.66
C ASP A 111 -2.83 16.38 -36.95
N HIS A 112 -3.13 15.12 -37.28
CA HIS A 112 -4.50 14.65 -37.43
C HIS A 112 -5.26 14.72 -36.10
N PHE A 113 -4.61 14.31 -35.01
CA PHE A 113 -5.18 14.41 -33.68
C PHE A 113 -5.45 15.87 -33.29
N CYS A 114 -4.50 16.78 -33.49
CA CYS A 114 -4.66 18.23 -33.25
C CYS A 114 -5.89 18.78 -33.99
N ARG A 115 -6.02 18.44 -35.28
CA ARG A 115 -7.13 18.89 -36.13
C ARG A 115 -8.46 18.28 -35.69
N CYS A 116 -8.48 17.01 -35.30
CA CYS A 116 -9.68 16.37 -34.78
C CYS A 116 -10.11 17.01 -33.45
N LEU A 117 -9.18 17.19 -32.52
CA LEU A 117 -9.46 17.79 -31.21
C LEU A 117 -10.04 19.21 -31.38
N ALA A 118 -9.56 19.99 -32.36
CA ALA A 118 -10.12 21.29 -32.72
C ALA A 118 -11.61 21.25 -33.08
N LEU A 119 -12.11 20.14 -33.65
CA LEU A 119 -13.52 19.93 -33.98
C LEU A 119 -14.39 19.50 -32.79
N LEU A 120 -13.77 19.14 -31.67
CA LEU A 120 -14.43 18.62 -30.46
C LEU A 120 -14.32 19.67 -29.33
N PRO A 121 -15.29 20.61 -29.23
CA PRO A 121 -15.19 21.76 -28.33
C PRO A 121 -15.42 21.41 -26.85
N ASN A 122 -16.09 20.29 -26.58
CA ASN A 122 -16.64 19.95 -25.26
C ASN A 122 -15.93 18.77 -24.58
N VAL A 123 -14.73 18.41 -25.04
CA VAL A 123 -13.93 17.35 -24.42
C VAL A 123 -13.56 17.75 -23.00
N GLU A 124 -13.86 16.87 -22.05
CA GLU A 124 -13.62 16.99 -20.61
C GLU A 124 -12.57 15.97 -20.13
N SER A 125 -12.50 14.80 -20.76
CA SER A 125 -11.53 13.76 -20.44
C SER A 125 -10.67 13.44 -21.65
N LEU A 126 -9.35 13.59 -21.50
CA LEU A 126 -8.37 13.29 -22.53
C LEU A 126 -7.36 12.25 -22.01
N LEU A 127 -7.35 11.06 -22.62
CA LEU A 127 -6.48 9.95 -22.22
C LEU A 127 -5.54 9.60 -23.38
N VAL A 128 -4.26 9.88 -23.17
CA VAL A 128 -3.17 9.78 -24.15
C VAL A 128 -2.06 9.01 -23.46
N ASP A 129 -2.23 7.69 -23.31
CA ASP A 129 -1.25 6.83 -22.63
C ASP A 129 -0.44 5.97 -23.62
N ASP A 130 0.64 5.37 -23.09
CA ASP A 130 1.40 4.25 -23.67
C ASP A 130 1.99 4.51 -25.06
N TYR A 131 3.09 5.27 -25.11
CA TYR A 131 3.90 5.56 -26.31
C TYR A 131 3.09 5.88 -27.58
N CYS A 132 1.90 6.44 -27.44
CA CYS A 132 1.13 6.89 -28.58
C CYS A 132 1.92 8.00 -29.30
N ARG A 133 2.01 7.93 -30.63
CA ARG A 133 2.61 9.02 -31.45
C ARG A 133 1.81 10.34 -31.39
N VAL A 134 0.70 10.34 -30.67
CA VAL A 134 -0.13 11.49 -30.35
C VAL A 134 0.36 12.15 -29.07
N ASN A 135 0.26 13.47 -28.98
CA ASN A 135 0.58 14.20 -27.75
C ASN A 135 -0.40 15.35 -27.51
N ALA A 136 -0.39 15.85 -26.26
CA ALA A 136 -1.26 16.93 -25.83
C ALA A 136 -0.72 18.33 -26.18
N ARG A 137 0.42 18.47 -26.88
CA ARG A 137 1.06 19.78 -27.14
C ARG A 137 0.20 20.73 -27.98
N CYS A 138 -0.79 20.22 -28.68
CA CYS A 138 -1.77 21.03 -29.39
C CYS A 138 -2.62 21.93 -28.48
N LEU A 139 -2.60 21.67 -27.17
CA LEU A 139 -3.24 22.47 -26.13
C LEU A 139 -2.29 23.52 -25.52
N ASP A 140 -0.99 23.47 -25.81
CA ASP A 140 0.03 24.40 -25.29
C ASP A 140 -0.14 25.80 -25.86
N HIS A 141 -0.52 25.87 -27.14
CA HIS A 141 -0.72 27.13 -27.84
C HIS A 141 -2.19 27.53 -27.73
N SER A 142 -2.46 28.50 -26.87
CA SER A 142 -3.73 29.20 -26.77
C SER A 142 -3.94 30.08 -28.00
N ASP A 143 -4.28 29.46 -29.13
CA ASP A 143 -4.91 30.19 -30.23
C ASP A 143 -6.26 30.71 -29.70
N PRO A 144 -6.44 32.04 -29.56
CA PRO A 144 -7.66 32.60 -28.99
C PRO A 144 -8.90 32.29 -29.85
N SER A 145 -8.72 31.92 -31.13
CA SER A 145 -9.80 31.47 -32.02
C SER A 145 -10.30 30.06 -31.71
N ARG A 146 -9.53 29.26 -30.94
CA ARG A 146 -9.92 27.89 -30.57
C ARG A 146 -10.81 27.87 -29.33
N PRO A 147 -11.84 27.01 -29.32
CA PRO A 147 -12.78 26.92 -28.21
C PRO A 147 -12.06 26.52 -26.91
N TYR A 148 -12.44 27.18 -25.83
CA TYR A 148 -12.00 26.86 -24.49
C TYR A 148 -12.56 25.49 -24.07
N ARG A 149 -11.68 24.49 -23.89
CA ARG A 149 -12.02 23.21 -23.26
C ARG A 149 -11.82 23.29 -21.77
N ARG A 150 -12.81 22.82 -21.02
CA ARG A 150 -12.77 22.67 -19.56
C ARG A 150 -12.39 21.21 -19.25
N LEU A 151 -11.09 20.89 -19.33
CA LEU A 151 -10.64 19.52 -19.04
C LEU A 151 -10.75 19.23 -17.54
N LEU A 152 -11.42 18.13 -17.21
CA LEU A 152 -11.56 17.57 -15.87
C LEU A 152 -10.55 16.44 -15.62
N MET A 153 -10.14 15.75 -16.68
CA MET A 153 -9.25 14.59 -16.60
C MET A 153 -8.23 14.59 -17.74
N LEU A 154 -6.97 14.41 -17.38
CA LEU A 154 -5.85 14.29 -18.32
C LEU A 154 -4.95 13.12 -17.90
N SER A 155 -4.73 12.18 -18.81
CA SER A 155 -3.77 11.09 -18.63
C SER A 155 -2.73 11.13 -19.73
N LEU A 156 -1.46 11.14 -19.33
CA LEU A 156 -0.26 11.20 -20.16
C LEU A 156 0.72 10.09 -19.77
N LYS A 157 0.20 8.96 -19.27
CA LYS A 157 1.01 7.87 -18.71
C LYS A 157 1.90 7.28 -19.80
N ASN A 158 3.18 7.05 -19.50
CA ASN A 158 4.15 6.45 -20.43
C ASN A 158 4.26 7.18 -21.79
N THR A 159 4.04 8.50 -21.81
CA THR A 159 4.25 9.31 -23.02
C THR A 159 5.69 9.80 -23.12
N SER A 160 6.20 9.99 -24.33
CA SER A 160 7.59 10.47 -24.56
C SER A 160 7.79 11.95 -24.22
N HIS A 161 6.72 12.75 -24.29
CA HIS A 161 6.79 14.21 -24.12
C HIS A 161 6.33 14.70 -22.74
N GLY A 162 5.56 13.88 -22.00
CA GLY A 162 5.01 14.26 -20.70
C GLY A 162 4.12 15.50 -20.75
N ILE A 163 4.03 16.20 -19.62
CA ILE A 163 3.31 17.47 -19.49
C ILE A 163 4.27 18.66 -19.66
N SER A 164 3.93 19.60 -20.54
CA SER A 164 4.69 20.84 -20.71
C SER A 164 4.27 21.91 -19.70
N PRO A 165 5.18 22.83 -19.31
CA PRO A 165 4.81 23.99 -18.47
C PRO A 165 3.71 24.85 -19.11
N SER A 166 3.79 25.10 -20.42
CA SER A 166 2.80 25.84 -21.21
C SER A 166 1.39 25.23 -21.11
N LEU A 167 1.28 23.90 -21.18
CA LEU A 167 0.00 23.22 -21.01
C LEU A 167 -0.54 23.39 -19.60
N THR A 168 0.34 23.28 -18.60
CA THR A 168 -0.01 23.41 -17.18
C THR A 168 -0.56 24.80 -16.87
N GLU A 169 0.08 25.83 -17.44
CA GLU A 169 -0.31 27.23 -17.26
C GLU A 169 -1.56 27.62 -18.07
N SER A 170 -1.91 26.81 -19.07
CA SER A 170 -3.05 27.07 -19.95
C SER A 170 -4.38 27.12 -19.19
N ARG A 171 -5.32 27.89 -19.73
CA ARG A 171 -6.69 27.93 -19.19
C ARG A 171 -7.36 26.54 -19.19
N HIS A 172 -6.95 25.64 -20.10
CA HIS A 172 -7.62 24.36 -20.35
C HIS A 172 -7.62 23.44 -19.13
N LEU A 173 -6.59 23.54 -18.28
CA LEU A 173 -6.40 22.69 -17.10
C LEU A 173 -6.89 23.32 -15.80
N ARG A 174 -7.52 24.50 -15.83
CA ARG A 174 -7.98 25.19 -14.61
C ARG A 174 -9.03 24.39 -13.83
N ALA A 175 -9.85 23.60 -14.52
CA ALA A 175 -10.85 22.73 -13.91
C ALA A 175 -10.38 21.28 -13.73
N LEU A 176 -9.08 21.00 -13.93
CA LEU A 176 -8.55 19.65 -13.94
C LEU A 176 -8.61 19.04 -12.54
N VAL A 177 -9.29 17.91 -12.40
CA VAL A 177 -9.47 17.15 -11.15
C VAL A 177 -8.48 15.98 -11.08
N TYR A 178 -8.22 15.33 -12.21
CA TYR A 178 -7.34 14.17 -12.33
C TYR A 178 -6.20 14.47 -13.31
N LEU A 179 -4.97 14.25 -12.85
CA LEU A 179 -3.77 14.30 -13.68
C LEU A 179 -2.93 13.05 -13.48
N ASP A 180 -2.69 12.30 -14.54
CA ASP A 180 -1.71 11.21 -14.57
C ASP A 180 -0.57 11.57 -15.52
N ILE A 181 0.61 11.71 -14.97
CA ILE A 181 1.84 11.99 -15.72
C ILE A 181 2.85 10.87 -15.55
N SER A 182 2.45 9.70 -15.08
CA SER A 182 3.35 8.59 -14.75
C SER A 182 4.24 8.16 -15.92
N GLY A 183 5.40 7.59 -15.63
CA GLY A 183 6.38 7.14 -16.62
C GLY A 183 7.59 8.10 -16.76
N PRO A 184 8.52 7.81 -17.68
CA PRO A 184 9.87 8.35 -17.64
C PRO A 184 10.00 9.80 -18.12
N ALA A 185 8.97 10.39 -18.74
CA ALA A 185 9.08 11.74 -19.29
C ALA A 185 9.38 12.79 -18.20
N PRO A 186 10.25 13.78 -18.48
CA PRO A 186 10.60 14.80 -17.52
C PRO A 186 9.39 15.67 -17.17
N VAL A 187 9.37 16.22 -15.95
CA VAL A 187 8.33 17.15 -15.49
C VAL A 187 8.94 18.32 -14.74
N SER A 188 8.44 19.53 -15.01
CA SER A 188 8.73 20.69 -14.17
C SER A 188 7.78 20.70 -12.98
N PHE A 189 8.28 20.30 -11.81
CA PHE A 189 7.51 20.37 -10.55
C PHE A 189 7.10 21.81 -10.17
N ALA A 190 7.71 22.83 -10.79
CA ALA A 190 7.31 24.23 -10.63
C ALA A 190 6.01 24.58 -11.33
N SER A 191 5.70 23.96 -12.48
CA SER A 191 4.44 24.21 -13.16
C SER A 191 3.26 23.48 -12.50
N LEU A 192 3.53 22.36 -11.83
CA LEU A 192 2.57 21.64 -11.02
C LEU A 192 2.36 22.37 -9.68
N ASP A 193 1.61 23.46 -9.68
CA ASP A 193 1.26 24.18 -8.45
C ASP A 193 -0.24 24.41 -8.30
N ALA A 194 -0.59 24.86 -7.10
CA ALA A 194 -1.94 25.21 -6.72
C ALA A 194 -2.56 26.36 -7.54
N ASN A 195 -1.73 27.26 -8.08
CA ASN A 195 -2.18 28.42 -8.83
C ASN A 195 -2.66 27.99 -10.21
N TRP A 196 -1.91 27.12 -10.89
CA TRP A 196 -2.20 26.66 -12.24
C TRP A 196 -3.28 25.58 -12.28
N LEU A 197 -3.30 24.69 -11.28
CA LEU A 197 -4.23 23.56 -11.22
C LEU A 197 -5.12 23.64 -9.96
N PRO A 198 -6.01 24.64 -9.82
CA PRO A 198 -6.76 24.91 -8.59
C PRO A 198 -7.78 23.81 -8.21
N GLU A 199 -8.27 23.07 -9.20
CA GLU A 199 -9.21 21.97 -8.97
C GLU A 199 -8.55 20.59 -8.87
N LEU A 200 -7.22 20.51 -8.87
CA LEU A 200 -6.55 19.22 -8.82
C LEU A 200 -6.82 18.51 -7.48
N ARG A 201 -7.17 17.24 -7.58
CA ARG A 201 -7.58 16.36 -6.47
C ARG A 201 -6.88 15.01 -6.50
N ILE A 202 -6.56 14.51 -7.71
CA ILE A 202 -5.88 13.23 -7.93
C ILE A 202 -4.65 13.48 -8.79
N LEU A 203 -3.49 13.06 -8.32
CA LEU A 203 -2.24 13.23 -9.03
C LEU A 203 -1.43 11.94 -9.02
N LYS A 204 -1.06 11.46 -10.21
CA LYS A 204 -0.21 10.28 -10.40
C LYS A 204 1.10 10.65 -11.07
N MET A 205 2.18 10.26 -10.42
CA MET A 205 3.56 10.69 -10.66
C MET A 205 4.53 9.50 -10.55
N ARG A 206 4.06 8.32 -10.91
CA ARG A 206 4.86 7.10 -10.79
C ARG A 206 6.07 7.17 -11.72
N GLY A 207 7.25 6.72 -11.27
CA GLY A 207 8.43 6.61 -12.14
C GLY A 207 9.11 7.93 -12.50
N LYS A 208 9.01 8.96 -11.65
CA LYS A 208 9.55 10.32 -11.92
C LYS A 208 10.96 10.58 -11.39
N GLN A 209 11.61 9.57 -10.80
CA GLN A 209 12.91 9.73 -10.13
C GLN A 209 12.87 10.88 -9.10
N LEU A 210 11.76 10.95 -8.37
CA LEU A 210 11.55 11.93 -7.32
C LEU A 210 12.36 11.51 -6.09
N SER A 211 13.36 12.32 -5.73
CA SER A 211 14.18 12.14 -4.53
C SER A 211 13.61 12.91 -3.34
N ASP A 212 14.07 12.60 -2.12
CA ASP A 212 13.64 13.26 -0.89
C ASP A 212 13.79 14.80 -0.95
N TYR A 213 14.90 15.29 -1.51
CA TYR A 213 15.15 16.72 -1.71
C TYR A 213 14.12 17.38 -2.63
N ARG A 214 13.84 16.76 -3.79
CA ARG A 214 12.86 17.30 -4.75
C ARG A 214 11.45 17.24 -4.18
N TRP A 215 11.15 16.18 -3.44
CA TRP A 215 9.90 16.03 -2.71
C TRP A 215 9.72 17.13 -1.67
N GLU A 216 10.73 17.40 -0.84
CA GLU A 216 10.66 18.44 0.18
C GLU A 216 10.39 19.83 -0.41
N ALA A 217 11.04 20.17 -1.53
CA ALA A 217 10.81 21.44 -2.23
C ALA A 217 9.39 21.56 -2.81
N TRP A 218 8.73 20.43 -3.10
CA TRP A 218 7.47 20.39 -3.82
C TRP A 218 6.24 20.18 -2.91
N ALA A 219 6.33 19.33 -1.88
CA ALA A 219 5.20 18.93 -1.04
C ALA A 219 4.44 20.13 -0.43
N GLN A 220 5.13 21.23 -0.12
CA GLN A 220 4.52 22.43 0.46
C GLN A 220 3.50 23.12 -0.46
N ARG A 221 3.53 22.86 -1.77
CA ARG A 221 2.72 23.57 -2.78
C ARG A 221 1.29 23.04 -2.89
N PHE A 222 1.05 21.76 -2.61
CA PHE A 222 -0.29 21.15 -2.73
C PHE A 222 -1.09 21.15 -1.43
N ARG A 223 -0.42 21.29 -0.28
CA ARG A 223 -1.05 21.26 1.07
C ARG A 223 -2.07 20.11 1.15
N TRP A 224 -3.28 20.37 1.66
CA TRP A 224 -4.34 19.36 1.85
C TRP A 224 -5.35 19.28 0.69
N ARG A 225 -4.93 19.66 -0.52
CA ARG A 225 -5.83 19.75 -1.67
C ARG A 225 -6.04 18.42 -2.37
N LEU A 226 -4.99 17.61 -2.44
CA LEU A 226 -5.08 16.27 -3.03
C LEU A 226 -5.78 15.34 -2.05
N TRP A 227 -6.62 14.45 -2.56
CA TRP A 227 -7.16 13.32 -1.78
C TRP A 227 -6.55 11.99 -2.22
N SER A 228 -6.03 11.88 -3.45
CA SER A 228 -5.25 10.74 -3.94
C SER A 228 -3.92 11.19 -4.53
N LEU A 229 -2.85 10.51 -4.14
CA LEU A 229 -1.49 10.74 -4.60
C LEU A 229 -0.81 9.40 -4.89
N ASP A 230 -0.33 9.23 -6.12
CA ASP A 230 0.52 8.12 -6.52
C ASP A 230 1.92 8.62 -6.85
N ILE A 231 2.89 8.25 -6.02
CA ILE A 231 4.32 8.57 -6.17
C ILE A 231 5.14 7.27 -6.14
N SER A 232 4.56 6.18 -6.64
CA SER A 232 5.22 4.89 -6.71
C SER A 232 6.44 4.90 -7.66
N ASP A 233 7.34 3.94 -7.54
CA ASP A 233 8.57 3.79 -8.34
C ASP A 233 9.41 5.07 -8.43
N ASN A 234 9.62 5.73 -7.29
CA ASN A 234 10.50 6.88 -7.16
C ASN A 234 11.69 6.53 -6.24
N GLU A 235 12.43 7.54 -5.78
CA GLU A 235 13.64 7.35 -4.97
C GLU A 235 13.45 7.84 -3.53
N LEU A 236 12.21 7.86 -3.05
CA LEU A 236 11.89 8.35 -1.71
C LEU A 236 12.42 7.40 -0.64
N THR A 237 12.97 7.96 0.42
CA THR A 237 13.42 7.24 1.61
C THR A 237 12.65 7.75 2.83
N ASP A 238 12.93 7.18 4.01
CA ASP A 238 12.28 7.59 5.26
C ASP A 238 12.43 9.09 5.58
N GLU A 239 13.35 9.82 4.93
CA GLU A 239 13.47 11.28 5.05
C GLU A 239 12.21 12.00 4.55
N SER A 240 11.53 11.47 3.53
CA SER A 240 10.28 12.04 2.98
C SER A 240 9.05 11.87 3.89
N VAL A 241 9.09 10.94 4.86
CA VAL A 241 7.91 10.49 5.62
C VAL A 241 7.20 11.63 6.35
N HIS A 242 7.94 12.53 7.00
CA HIS A 242 7.34 13.64 7.74
C HIS A 242 6.60 14.62 6.80
N LYS A 243 7.14 14.84 5.60
CA LYS A 243 6.51 15.71 4.59
C LYS A 243 5.31 15.04 3.94
N LEU A 244 5.37 13.73 3.71
CA LEU A 244 4.22 12.92 3.27
C LEU A 244 3.08 12.99 4.28
N ALA A 245 3.39 12.82 5.56
CA ALA A 245 2.43 12.96 6.63
C ALA A 245 1.82 14.37 6.68
N GLY A 246 2.59 15.43 6.38
CA GLY A 246 2.05 16.80 6.33
C GLY A 246 1.01 17.06 5.22
N LEU A 247 0.91 16.19 4.20
CA LEU A 247 -0.15 16.23 3.19
C LEU A 247 -1.45 15.57 3.67
N ILE A 248 -1.33 14.71 4.67
CA ILE A 248 -2.44 14.08 5.38
C ILE A 248 -2.87 15.09 6.45
N ASP A 249 -4.16 15.38 6.56
CA ASP A 249 -4.66 16.50 7.38
C ASP A 249 -4.17 16.42 8.84
N VAL A 250 -3.29 17.35 9.22
CA VAL A 250 -2.62 17.39 10.54
C VAL A 250 -3.43 18.12 11.61
N ASN A 251 -4.52 18.80 11.23
CA ASN A 251 -5.29 19.62 12.17
C ASN A 251 -6.44 18.85 12.84
N THR A 252 -6.67 17.59 12.49
CA THR A 252 -7.73 16.77 13.09
C THR A 252 -7.25 15.37 13.43
N HIS A 253 -7.53 14.95 14.66
CA HIS A 253 -7.24 13.61 15.14
C HIS A 253 -8.50 12.74 14.99
N LEU A 254 -8.43 11.67 14.19
CA LEU A 254 -9.52 10.69 14.07
C LEU A 254 -9.50 9.61 15.15
N ARG A 255 -8.44 9.59 15.95
CA ARG A 255 -8.24 8.65 17.05
C ARG A 255 -9.08 9.08 18.25
N THR A 256 -10.07 8.28 18.61
CA THR A 256 -10.92 8.53 19.79
C THR A 256 -10.84 7.36 20.77
N THR A 257 -11.19 7.62 22.02
CA THR A 257 -11.29 6.60 23.07
C THR A 257 -12.68 5.95 23.14
N ASP A 258 -13.64 6.40 22.33
CA ASP A 258 -15.03 5.92 22.34
C ASP A 258 -15.15 4.42 22.08
N ARG A 259 -14.18 3.86 21.35
CA ARG A 259 -14.12 2.44 21.00
C ARG A 259 -13.09 1.67 21.84
N PHE A 260 -12.63 2.20 22.97
CA PHE A 260 -11.60 1.57 23.81
C PHE A 260 -11.91 0.10 24.14
N ALA A 261 -13.15 -0.21 24.50
CA ALA A 261 -13.57 -1.59 24.77
C ALA A 261 -13.28 -2.52 23.59
N SER A 262 -13.65 -2.15 22.36
CA SER A 262 -13.51 -3.01 21.18
C SER A 262 -12.18 -2.90 20.42
N GLU A 263 -11.51 -1.75 20.48
CA GLU A 263 -10.37 -1.39 19.61
C GLU A 263 -9.08 -1.07 20.41
N GLY A 264 -9.17 -0.84 21.72
CA GLY A 264 -8.08 -0.30 22.54
C GLY A 264 -7.90 1.21 22.36
N MET A 265 -6.85 1.79 22.95
CA MET A 265 -6.52 3.21 22.78
C MET A 265 -5.01 3.44 22.68
N LEU A 266 -4.64 4.57 22.06
CA LEU A 266 -3.25 5.02 21.99
C LEU A 266 -3.01 6.11 23.03
N GLU A 267 -1.99 5.91 23.84
CA GLU A 267 -1.50 6.89 24.78
C GLU A 267 -0.18 7.47 24.26
N ARG A 268 -0.11 8.81 24.12
CA ARG A 268 1.09 9.48 23.63
C ARG A 268 2.18 9.41 24.71
N TRP A 269 3.39 9.03 24.30
CA TRP A 269 4.53 8.97 25.19
C TRP A 269 5.40 10.23 25.03
N HIS A 270 5.43 11.06 26.07
CA HIS A 270 6.02 12.40 26.03
C HIS A 270 7.53 12.48 26.34
N GLN A 271 8.21 11.36 26.63
CA GLN A 271 9.55 11.37 27.25
C GLN A 271 10.72 11.01 26.31
N CYS A 272 10.47 10.68 25.04
CA CYS A 272 11.52 10.52 24.04
C CYS A 272 11.44 11.71 23.06
N GLY A 273 12.54 12.40 22.79
CA GLY A 273 12.53 13.60 21.93
C GLY A 273 12.06 13.32 20.50
N ALA A 274 11.78 14.41 19.78
CA ALA A 274 11.53 14.57 18.34
C ALA A 274 10.49 13.68 17.59
N ARG A 275 10.13 12.47 18.05
CA ARG A 275 9.13 11.60 17.38
C ARG A 275 7.98 11.23 18.31
N ASP A 276 6.76 11.32 17.80
CA ASP A 276 5.57 10.86 18.50
C ASP A 276 5.57 9.33 18.59
N GLN A 277 5.75 8.82 19.80
CA GLN A 277 5.61 7.40 20.10
C GLN A 277 4.33 7.18 20.89
N TYR A 278 3.66 6.06 20.62
CA TYR A 278 2.37 5.73 21.23
C TYR A 278 2.43 4.36 21.89
N ILE A 279 1.92 4.29 23.11
CA ILE A 279 1.68 3.04 23.82
C ILE A 279 0.26 2.59 23.47
N LEU A 280 0.14 1.37 22.96
CA LEU A 280 -1.14 0.75 22.70
C LEU A 280 -1.67 0.08 23.97
N ARG A 281 -2.71 0.67 24.57
CA ARG A 281 -3.43 0.09 25.70
C ARG A 281 -4.58 -0.77 25.20
N GLU A 282 -4.56 -2.03 25.62
CA GLU A 282 -5.59 -3.02 25.31
C GLU A 282 -6.63 -3.10 26.43
N SER A 283 -7.89 -3.29 26.07
CA SER A 283 -8.93 -3.80 26.95
C SER A 283 -8.90 -5.35 26.95
N SER A 284 -9.73 -5.97 27.79
CA SER A 284 -9.95 -7.42 27.77
C SER A 284 -10.52 -7.92 26.43
N GLU A 285 -11.34 -7.12 25.74
CA GLU A 285 -11.98 -7.49 24.48
C GLU A 285 -11.10 -7.16 23.25
N SER A 286 -10.38 -6.05 23.28
CA SER A 286 -9.58 -5.59 22.15
C SER A 286 -8.37 -6.48 21.87
N LEU A 287 -7.92 -7.25 22.88
CA LEU A 287 -6.82 -8.21 22.80
C LEU A 287 -7.20 -9.52 22.10
N ILE A 288 -8.48 -9.91 22.17
CA ILE A 288 -8.98 -11.23 21.71
C ILE A 288 -9.44 -11.16 20.25
N PHE A 289 -9.86 -9.99 19.78
CA PHE A 289 -10.41 -9.76 18.44
C PHE A 289 -11.74 -10.51 18.17
N SER A 290 -12.50 -10.81 19.21
CA SER A 290 -13.78 -11.53 19.11
C SER A 290 -14.84 -10.76 18.31
N PRO A 291 -15.64 -11.43 17.46
CA PRO A 291 -16.76 -10.79 16.77
C PRO A 291 -17.78 -10.17 17.72
N GLY A 292 -18.43 -9.08 17.29
CA GLY A 292 -19.42 -8.34 18.10
C GLY A 292 -19.44 -6.84 17.80
N SER A 293 -19.38 -6.02 18.86
CA SER A 293 -19.51 -4.55 18.84
C SER A 293 -18.56 -3.84 17.87
N ARG A 294 -17.41 -4.45 17.57
CA ARG A 294 -16.40 -3.95 16.62
C ARG A 294 -16.83 -3.96 15.15
N TYR A 295 -17.91 -4.67 14.80
CA TYR A 295 -18.49 -4.64 13.47
C TYR A 295 -19.58 -3.58 13.31
N LEU A 296 -19.99 -2.91 14.39
CA LEU A 296 -20.98 -1.85 14.30
C LEU A 296 -20.38 -0.65 13.56
N ILE A 297 -21.13 -0.10 12.61
CA ILE A 297 -20.75 1.17 11.98
C ILE A 297 -20.62 2.28 13.04
N ASP A 298 -19.82 3.29 12.75
CA ASP A 298 -19.80 4.48 13.61
C ASP A 298 -21.06 5.32 13.41
N ALA A 299 -21.46 5.99 14.48
CA ALA A 299 -22.56 6.94 14.41
C ALA A 299 -22.22 8.04 13.38
N PRO A 300 -23.18 8.44 12.54
CA PRO A 300 -22.94 9.56 11.63
C PRO A 300 -22.65 10.84 12.44
N PRO A 301 -21.80 11.74 11.93
CA PRO A 301 -21.60 13.04 12.57
C PRO A 301 -22.94 13.76 12.69
N ILE A 302 -23.33 14.16 13.90
CA ILE A 302 -24.48 15.03 14.13
C ILE A 302 -24.01 16.44 13.77
N ASN A 303 -24.25 16.86 12.53
CA ASN A 303 -24.06 18.25 12.16
C ASN A 303 -25.25 19.03 12.71
N SER A 304 -25.07 19.77 13.81
CA SER A 304 -26.06 20.73 14.29
C SER A 304 -26.29 21.77 13.20
N LEU A 305 -27.42 21.69 12.50
CA LEU A 305 -27.83 22.64 11.47
C LEU A 305 -28.08 24.07 12.02
N ASP A 306 -28.12 24.24 13.34
CA ASP A 306 -28.42 25.51 14.01
C ASP A 306 -27.19 26.40 14.29
N GLY A 307 -25.98 25.94 13.95
CA GLY A 307 -24.71 26.66 14.24
C GLY A 307 -24.07 27.34 13.04
N ALA A 308 -24.83 27.75 12.04
CA ALA A 308 -24.29 28.33 10.80
C ALA A 308 -23.56 29.68 10.97
N ASP A 309 -23.62 30.29 12.16
CA ASP A 309 -23.06 31.62 12.44
C ASP A 309 -21.84 31.63 13.38
N ASP A 310 -21.31 30.45 13.78
CA ASP A 310 -20.08 30.40 14.58
C ASP A 310 -18.86 30.00 13.71
N PRO A 311 -18.00 30.95 13.31
CA PRO A 311 -16.78 30.66 12.56
C PRO A 311 -15.74 29.85 13.36
N ASP A 312 -15.92 29.68 14.67
CA ASP A 312 -15.07 28.87 15.56
C ASP A 312 -15.66 27.48 15.86
N ALA A 313 -16.84 27.13 15.33
CA ALA A 313 -17.36 25.76 15.36
C ALA A 313 -16.53 24.89 14.41
N SER A 314 -15.35 24.46 14.87
CA SER A 314 -14.53 23.47 14.18
C SER A 314 -15.43 22.29 13.86
N CYS A 315 -15.63 22.03 12.57
CA CYS A 315 -16.32 20.86 12.07
C CYS A 315 -15.55 19.66 12.62
N THR A 316 -16.02 19.09 13.74
CA THR A 316 -15.35 18.01 14.45
C THR A 316 -15.29 16.85 13.48
N ARG A 317 -14.13 16.62 12.86
CA ARG A 317 -14.01 15.63 11.78
C ARG A 317 -14.16 14.25 12.40
N VAL A 318 -15.34 13.66 12.24
CA VAL A 318 -15.66 12.31 12.72
C VAL A 318 -15.11 11.27 11.75
N ARG A 319 -14.58 10.16 12.29
CA ARG A 319 -14.21 8.96 11.53
C ARG A 319 -15.33 8.57 10.56
N ALA A 320 -14.98 8.09 9.37
CA ALA A 320 -16.00 7.63 8.41
C ALA A 320 -16.85 6.53 9.06
N ASN A 321 -18.14 6.37 8.70
CA ASN A 321 -18.94 5.26 9.26
C ASN A 321 -18.58 3.87 8.68
N GLY A 322 -17.64 3.81 7.72
CA GLY A 322 -17.18 2.57 7.09
C GLY A 322 -18.18 1.88 6.15
N SER A 323 -19.40 2.42 5.99
CA SER A 323 -20.47 1.80 5.23
C SER A 323 -20.53 2.20 3.74
N ALA A 324 -19.95 3.35 3.40
CA ALA A 324 -19.85 3.80 2.01
C ALA A 324 -18.72 3.04 1.29
N PRO A 325 -18.83 2.84 -0.05
CA PRO A 325 -17.70 2.35 -0.83
C PRO A 325 -16.52 3.33 -0.74
N VAL A 326 -15.31 2.80 -0.91
CA VAL A 326 -14.11 3.64 -1.08
C VAL A 326 -14.24 4.41 -2.38
N ARG A 327 -13.80 5.66 -2.37
CA ARG A 327 -13.85 6.49 -3.58
C ARG A 327 -12.82 5.97 -4.58
N PRO A 328 -13.17 5.80 -5.86
CA PRO A 328 -12.21 5.35 -6.85
C PRO A 328 -11.26 6.49 -7.24
N ASP A 329 -9.97 6.18 -7.25
CA ASP A 329 -8.90 7.02 -7.79
C ASP A 329 -8.20 6.38 -9.01
N THR A 330 -8.65 5.19 -9.41
CA THR A 330 -8.27 4.58 -10.68
C THR A 330 -8.83 5.36 -11.86
N LEU A 331 -8.11 5.37 -12.97
CA LEU A 331 -8.49 6.09 -14.19
C LEU A 331 -9.92 5.72 -14.62
N ASN A 332 -10.22 4.44 -14.74
CA ASN A 332 -11.54 3.96 -15.16
C ASN A 332 -12.64 4.26 -14.11
N GLY A 333 -12.30 4.21 -12.82
CA GLY A 333 -13.23 4.52 -11.75
C GLY A 333 -13.61 6.00 -11.71
N VAL A 334 -12.63 6.90 -11.89
CA VAL A 334 -12.85 8.35 -11.99
C VAL A 334 -13.61 8.68 -13.27
N LEU A 335 -13.25 8.09 -14.40
CA LEU A 335 -14.00 8.26 -15.66
C LEU A 335 -15.46 7.84 -15.50
N GLY A 336 -15.71 6.72 -14.80
CA GLY A 336 -17.05 6.24 -14.46
C GLY A 336 -17.83 7.21 -13.55
N LEU A 337 -17.17 7.83 -12.57
CA LEU A 337 -17.78 8.85 -11.71
C LEU A 337 -18.17 10.10 -12.49
N LEU A 338 -17.24 10.64 -13.28
CA LEU A 338 -17.49 11.79 -14.15
C LEU A 338 -18.55 11.48 -15.20
N SER A 339 -18.76 10.20 -15.51
CA SER A 339 -19.69 9.75 -16.54
C SER A 339 -21.18 9.72 -16.16
N ARG A 340 -21.54 9.93 -14.89
CA ARG A 340 -22.93 9.79 -14.41
C ARG A 340 -23.81 10.99 -14.81
N PRO A 341 -24.97 10.77 -15.48
CA PRO A 341 -25.90 11.84 -15.83
C PRO A 341 -26.59 12.41 -14.57
N GLY A 342 -26.84 13.73 -14.54
CA GLY A 342 -27.51 14.43 -13.43
C GLY A 342 -26.58 15.06 -12.39
N VAL A 343 -25.29 14.70 -12.41
CA VAL A 343 -24.27 15.33 -11.56
C VAL A 343 -23.81 16.64 -12.23
N SER A 344 -24.61 17.72 -12.11
CA SER A 344 -24.24 19.05 -12.64
C SER A 344 -23.06 19.71 -11.92
N GLY A 345 -22.47 19.06 -10.92
CA GLY A 345 -21.18 19.43 -10.35
C GLY A 345 -20.41 18.17 -9.98
N ALA A 346 -19.54 17.68 -10.86
CA ALA A 346 -18.56 16.65 -10.47
C ALA A 346 -17.72 17.10 -9.25
N THR A 347 -17.64 18.42 -9.04
CA THR A 347 -17.03 19.10 -7.89
C THR A 347 -17.90 19.11 -6.62
N ASP A 348 -19.22 18.99 -6.72
CA ASP A 348 -20.13 19.13 -5.56
C ASP A 348 -20.17 17.86 -4.69
N HIS A 349 -19.79 16.72 -5.27
CA HIS A 349 -19.59 15.45 -4.55
C HIS A 349 -18.14 15.21 -4.13
N LEU A 350 -17.21 16.05 -4.59
CA LEU A 350 -15.83 16.05 -4.09
C LEU A 350 -15.84 16.87 -2.81
N PRO A 351 -15.61 16.28 -1.63
CA PRO A 351 -15.49 17.10 -0.44
C PRO A 351 -14.37 18.11 -0.65
N GLY A 352 -14.54 19.31 -0.07
CA GLY A 352 -13.47 20.30 0.00
C GLY A 352 -12.17 19.73 0.59
N HIS A 353 -11.12 20.54 0.57
CA HIS A 353 -9.76 20.23 1.06
C HIS A 353 -9.72 19.31 2.30
N LYS A 354 -9.48 18.00 2.10
CA LYS A 354 -9.48 16.95 3.13
C LYS A 354 -8.13 16.24 3.33
N GLY A 355 -7.08 16.69 2.64
CA GLY A 355 -5.78 16.03 2.67
C GLY A 355 -5.79 14.67 1.98
N VAL A 356 -4.61 14.08 1.86
CA VAL A 356 -4.42 12.80 1.19
C VAL A 356 -5.06 11.69 2.01
N THR A 357 -5.97 10.95 1.38
CA THR A 357 -6.63 9.76 1.95
C THR A 357 -6.27 8.49 1.19
N HIS A 358 -5.81 8.61 -0.05
CA HIS A 358 -5.34 7.51 -0.89
C HIS A 358 -3.88 7.75 -1.22
N LEU A 359 -3.01 6.85 -0.78
CA LEU A 359 -1.57 7.01 -0.91
C LEU A 359 -0.93 5.76 -1.51
N HIS A 360 -0.31 5.93 -2.68
CA HIS A 360 0.48 4.90 -3.35
C HIS A 360 1.97 5.28 -3.36
N ILE A 361 2.78 4.47 -2.71
CA ILE A 361 4.22 4.70 -2.47
C ILE A 361 5.08 3.48 -2.78
N SER A 362 4.52 2.48 -3.45
CA SER A 362 5.19 1.24 -3.86
C SER A 362 6.46 1.51 -4.68
N GLY A 363 7.45 0.62 -4.64
CA GLY A 363 8.69 0.77 -5.43
C GLY A 363 9.65 1.89 -4.99
N ASN A 364 9.40 2.54 -3.86
CA ASN A 364 10.35 3.46 -3.22
C ASN A 364 11.34 2.73 -2.29
N ARG A 365 12.28 3.47 -1.69
CA ARG A 365 13.33 2.94 -0.79
C ARG A 365 12.98 3.14 0.70
N LEU A 366 11.71 2.95 1.03
CA LEU A 366 11.19 3.07 2.39
C LEU A 366 11.53 1.83 3.22
N THR A 367 11.81 2.04 4.49
CA THR A 367 11.99 0.96 5.47
C THR A 367 10.68 0.64 6.19
N ALA A 368 10.62 -0.51 6.86
CA ALA A 368 9.51 -0.87 7.73
C ALA A 368 9.30 0.17 8.86
N ASP A 369 10.38 0.75 9.42
CA ASP A 369 10.29 1.87 10.38
C ASP A 369 9.71 3.12 9.73
N GLY A 370 10.13 3.45 8.51
CA GLY A 370 9.58 4.58 7.75
C GLY A 370 8.07 4.44 7.52
N VAL A 371 7.61 3.25 7.11
CA VAL A 371 6.18 2.95 6.96
C VAL A 371 5.44 3.02 8.30
N GLN A 372 6.04 2.52 9.39
CA GLN A 372 5.47 2.68 10.73
C GLN A 372 5.28 4.15 11.09
N GLN A 373 6.31 4.97 10.92
CA GLN A 373 6.24 6.41 11.22
C GLN A 373 5.19 7.10 10.35
N LEU A 374 5.09 6.74 9.06
CA LEU A 374 4.08 7.29 8.16
C LEU A 374 2.66 6.99 8.65
N LEU A 375 2.37 5.74 9.01
CA LEU A 375 1.06 5.33 9.51
C LEU A 375 0.74 5.98 10.85
N ILE A 376 1.72 6.12 11.74
CA ILE A 376 1.56 6.85 13.00
C ILE A 376 1.24 8.32 12.74
N CYS A 377 1.98 9.00 11.87
CA CYS A 377 1.76 10.41 11.56
C CYS A 377 0.53 10.66 10.68
N SER A 378 -0.05 9.62 10.06
CA SER A 378 -1.28 9.75 9.26
C SER A 378 -2.55 9.97 10.08
N GLU A 379 -2.48 9.81 11.41
CA GLU A 379 -3.60 10.02 12.36
C GLU A 379 -4.91 9.30 11.98
N GLY A 380 -4.81 8.20 11.22
CA GLY A 380 -5.94 7.36 10.82
C GLY A 380 -6.73 7.85 9.60
N HIS A 381 -6.26 8.88 8.88
CA HIS A 381 -6.95 9.49 7.74
C HIS A 381 -6.90 8.67 6.46
N LEU A 382 -5.92 7.79 6.31
CA LEU A 382 -5.78 6.97 5.11
C LEU A 382 -6.96 6.00 4.98
N GLU A 383 -7.63 6.04 3.83
CA GLU A 383 -8.66 5.12 3.39
C GLU A 383 -8.08 4.01 2.50
N LEU A 384 -7.07 4.36 1.70
CA LEU A 384 -6.31 3.45 0.84
C LEU A 384 -4.82 3.65 1.07
N PHE A 385 -4.11 2.55 1.30
CA PHE A 385 -2.65 2.54 1.41
C PHE A 385 -2.03 1.44 0.56
N ASP A 386 -1.06 1.81 -0.28
CA ASP A 386 -0.36 0.91 -1.19
C ASP A 386 1.16 1.07 -1.02
N CYS A 387 1.78 0.03 -0.45
CA CYS A 387 3.22 -0.07 -0.22
C CYS A 387 3.66 -1.53 -0.38
N GLU A 388 4.02 -1.89 -1.61
CA GLU A 388 4.35 -3.25 -2.05
C GLU A 388 5.52 -3.88 -1.30
N ARG A 389 6.63 -3.15 -1.21
CA ARG A 389 7.88 -3.66 -0.67
C ARG A 389 8.54 -2.57 0.15
N MET A 390 9.00 -2.93 1.34
CA MET A 390 9.71 -2.06 2.27
C MET A 390 10.88 -2.82 2.89
N GLN A 391 12.01 -2.16 3.12
CA GLN A 391 13.18 -2.81 3.71
C GLN A 391 12.96 -3.07 5.21
N PHE A 392 13.02 -4.33 5.59
CA PHE A 392 12.89 -4.80 6.97
C PHE A 392 14.26 -4.99 7.64
N PHE A 393 15.20 -5.61 6.92
CA PHE A 393 16.55 -5.86 7.39
C PHE A 393 17.58 -5.63 6.27
N PRO A 394 18.76 -5.04 6.54
CA PRO A 394 19.20 -4.50 7.82
C PRO A 394 18.41 -3.24 8.21
N PRO A 395 18.18 -2.99 9.51
CA PRO A 395 17.54 -1.75 9.95
C PRO A 395 18.45 -0.56 9.71
N LYS A 396 17.88 0.61 9.41
CA LYS A 396 18.64 1.86 9.43
C LYS A 396 19.14 2.11 10.85
N ARG A 397 20.45 2.04 11.04
CA ARG A 397 21.09 2.41 12.31
C ARG A 397 21.10 3.92 12.41
N ARG A 398 20.61 4.46 13.53
CA ARG A 398 20.74 5.90 13.77
C ARG A 398 22.22 6.21 13.92
N THR A 399 22.77 6.99 12.99
CA THR A 399 23.99 7.75 13.19
C THR A 399 23.66 8.91 14.11
N THR A 400 23.30 8.63 15.37
CA THR A 400 23.19 9.69 16.36
C THR A 400 24.58 10.31 16.49
N LYS A 401 24.75 11.52 15.96
CA LYS A 401 25.72 12.48 16.51
C LYS A 401 25.46 12.74 18.01
N GLU A 402 24.34 12.24 18.52
CA GLU A 402 23.79 12.32 19.88
C GLU A 402 24.02 11.04 20.73
N TYR A 403 25.02 10.21 20.44
CA TYR A 403 25.61 9.45 21.55
C TYR A 403 26.34 10.46 22.45
N PRO A 404 26.25 10.37 23.79
CA PRO A 404 27.18 11.12 24.62
C PRO A 404 28.61 10.85 24.08
N PRO A 405 29.43 11.88 23.80
CA PRO A 405 30.72 11.76 23.10
C PRO A 405 31.76 10.79 23.72
N ARG A 406 31.41 10.11 24.81
CA ARG A 406 32.33 9.37 25.70
C ARG A 406 32.21 7.85 25.64
N LEU A 407 31.28 7.26 24.87
CA LEU A 407 31.14 5.80 24.79
C LEU A 407 31.23 5.31 23.33
N LYS A 408 32.38 4.72 22.97
CA LYS A 408 32.51 3.91 21.74
C LYS A 408 31.63 2.66 21.90
N ALA A 409 30.37 2.73 21.46
CA ALA A 409 29.48 1.57 21.49
C ALA A 409 30.01 0.44 20.58
N PRO A 410 29.88 -0.84 20.98
CA PRO A 410 30.23 -1.97 20.10
C PRO A 410 29.39 -1.92 18.82
N ARG A 411 30.03 -2.14 17.67
CA ARG A 411 29.35 -2.15 16.37
C ARG A 411 29.05 -3.59 15.97
N LEU A 412 27.82 -3.92 15.59
CA LEU A 412 27.62 -5.19 14.90
C LEU A 412 28.16 -5.08 13.48
N HIS A 413 28.87 -6.11 13.03
CA HIS A 413 29.07 -6.32 11.60
C HIS A 413 27.74 -6.85 11.05
N VAL A 414 27.17 -6.16 10.07
CA VAL A 414 25.91 -6.57 9.43
C VAL A 414 26.18 -6.74 7.95
N SER A 415 25.77 -7.88 7.39
CA SER A 415 25.96 -8.16 5.97
C SER A 415 25.19 -7.15 5.13
N SER A 416 25.90 -6.52 4.19
CA SER A 416 25.31 -5.62 3.19
C SER A 416 24.70 -6.38 2.01
N VAL A 417 25.06 -7.66 1.86
CA VAL A 417 24.65 -8.51 0.73
C VAL A 417 23.24 -9.06 0.94
N VAL A 418 22.84 -9.29 2.20
CA VAL A 418 21.50 -9.79 2.52
C VAL A 418 20.55 -8.64 2.77
N ARG A 419 19.48 -8.57 1.98
CA ARG A 419 18.35 -7.66 2.24
C ARG A 419 17.08 -8.47 2.45
N MET A 420 16.28 -8.06 3.42
CA MET A 420 14.97 -8.64 3.68
C MET A 420 13.94 -7.54 3.58
N SER A 421 12.83 -7.86 2.94
CA SER A 421 11.68 -6.98 2.78
C SER A 421 10.43 -7.55 3.45
N GLY A 422 9.58 -6.64 3.95
CA GLY A 422 8.34 -6.99 4.61
C GLY A 422 8.05 -6.22 5.90
N LEU A 423 7.00 -6.64 6.59
CA LEU A 423 6.48 -6.08 7.83
C LEU A 423 6.14 -7.17 8.90
N PRO A 424 7.02 -8.16 9.19
CA PRO A 424 6.75 -9.12 10.28
C PRO A 424 6.56 -8.42 11.63
N GLY A 425 5.46 -8.71 12.33
CA GLY A 425 5.18 -8.12 13.64
C GLY A 425 4.60 -6.69 13.63
N PHE A 426 4.15 -6.18 12.48
CA PHE A 426 3.55 -4.84 12.37
C PHE A 426 2.02 -4.84 12.22
N GLY A 427 1.35 -5.98 12.42
CA GLY A 427 -0.10 -6.11 12.27
C GLY A 427 -0.92 -5.12 13.11
N HIS A 428 -0.38 -4.71 14.26
CA HIS A 428 -1.01 -3.74 15.16
C HIS A 428 -1.21 -2.35 14.53
N LEU A 429 -0.37 -1.92 13.58
CA LEU A 429 -0.49 -0.62 12.91
C LEU A 429 -1.73 -0.50 12.03
N PHE A 430 -2.26 -1.62 11.57
CA PHE A 430 -3.43 -1.64 10.70
C PHE A 430 -4.73 -1.74 11.49
N ARG A 431 -4.68 -1.79 12.83
CA ARG A 431 -5.88 -1.75 13.67
C ARG A 431 -6.56 -0.38 13.57
N PRO A 432 -7.89 -0.30 13.76
CA PRO A 432 -8.63 0.97 13.70
C PRO A 432 -8.12 2.07 14.63
N VAL A 433 -7.45 1.70 15.74
CA VAL A 433 -6.84 2.66 16.67
C VAL A 433 -5.68 3.45 16.05
N TYR A 434 -4.94 2.87 15.10
CA TYR A 434 -3.91 3.55 14.31
C TYR A 434 -4.45 3.99 12.94
N SER A 435 -5.15 3.08 12.25
CA SER A 435 -5.60 3.17 10.86
C SER A 435 -7.12 3.23 10.79
N SER A 436 -7.70 4.29 11.36
CA SER A 436 -9.13 4.44 11.62
C SER A 436 -10.04 4.36 10.38
N ASN A 437 -9.62 4.94 9.26
CA ASN A 437 -10.39 4.94 8.01
C ASN A 437 -9.94 3.90 6.98
N LEU A 438 -8.91 3.10 7.27
CA LEU A 438 -8.31 2.21 6.28
C LEU A 438 -9.29 1.12 5.84
N ARG A 439 -9.52 1.05 4.53
CA ARG A 439 -10.48 0.15 3.87
C ARG A 439 -9.86 -0.66 2.74
N VAL A 440 -8.82 -0.14 2.08
CA VAL A 440 -8.08 -0.84 1.03
C VAL A 440 -6.60 -0.84 1.38
N LEU A 441 -5.98 -2.01 1.37
CA LEU A 441 -4.58 -2.18 1.69
C LEU A 441 -3.89 -3.06 0.63
N ARG A 442 -2.85 -2.54 -0.02
CA ARG A 442 -1.92 -3.32 -0.84
C ARG A 442 -0.55 -3.32 -0.16
N ILE A 443 -0.10 -4.49 0.27
CA ILE A 443 1.06 -4.60 1.17
C ILE A 443 1.74 -5.97 1.07
N HIS A 444 3.01 -6.02 1.44
CA HIS A 444 3.81 -7.24 1.48
C HIS A 444 3.14 -8.39 2.26
N HIS A 445 3.20 -9.62 1.71
CA HIS A 445 2.56 -10.82 2.28
C HIS A 445 2.96 -11.16 3.72
N SER A 446 4.20 -10.84 4.08
CA SER A 446 4.75 -10.94 5.45
C SER A 446 3.87 -10.34 6.55
N LEU A 447 2.95 -9.43 6.23
CA LEU A 447 1.94 -8.94 7.17
C LEU A 447 1.10 -10.08 7.78
N VAL A 448 0.68 -11.05 6.94
CA VAL A 448 -0.14 -12.20 7.36
C VAL A 448 0.68 -13.47 7.57
N THR A 449 1.89 -13.55 7.00
CA THR A 449 2.71 -14.76 7.07
C THR A 449 3.83 -14.68 8.11
N ASN A 450 4.24 -13.47 8.52
CA ASN A 450 5.49 -13.19 9.25
C ASN A 450 6.76 -13.73 8.56
N ILE A 451 6.67 -14.13 7.29
CA ILE A 451 7.80 -14.61 6.48
C ILE A 451 8.24 -13.46 5.57
N PRO A 452 9.45 -12.90 5.74
CA PRO A 452 9.94 -11.83 4.86
C PRO A 452 10.36 -12.40 3.50
N SER A 453 10.46 -11.53 2.49
CA SER A 453 11.09 -11.89 1.21
C SER A 453 12.57 -11.51 1.27
N LEU A 454 13.44 -12.48 1.01
CA LEU A 454 14.90 -12.33 1.07
C LEU A 454 15.44 -12.10 -0.35
N THR A 455 16.37 -11.16 -0.48
CA THR A 455 17.11 -10.93 -1.72
C THR A 455 18.61 -10.90 -1.40
N MET A 456 19.40 -11.65 -2.15
CA MET A 456 20.85 -11.69 -1.98
C MET A 456 21.54 -11.92 -3.32
N ASP A 457 22.60 -11.18 -3.58
CA ASP A 457 23.38 -11.31 -4.81
C ASP A 457 24.00 -12.72 -4.89
N GLY A 458 23.77 -13.41 -6.00
CA GLY A 458 24.32 -14.74 -6.26
C GLY A 458 23.55 -15.92 -5.63
N LEU A 459 22.29 -15.74 -5.19
CA LEU A 459 21.35 -16.83 -4.95
C LEU A 459 20.09 -16.69 -5.80
N ARG A 460 19.50 -17.84 -6.14
CA ARG A 460 18.21 -17.92 -6.85
C ARG A 460 17.04 -17.59 -5.91
N SER A 461 15.91 -17.19 -6.50
CA SER A 461 14.68 -16.89 -5.74
C SER A 461 14.21 -18.06 -4.88
N ILE A 462 14.36 -19.30 -5.37
CA ILE A 462 13.98 -20.51 -4.62
C ILE A 462 14.85 -20.73 -3.38
N GLU A 463 16.15 -20.45 -3.46
CA GLU A 463 17.09 -20.56 -2.34
C GLU A 463 16.81 -19.48 -1.29
N CYS A 464 16.50 -18.26 -1.75
CA CYS A 464 16.05 -17.17 -0.89
C CYS A 464 14.75 -17.53 -0.16
N ALA A 465 13.78 -18.14 -0.86
CA ALA A 465 12.52 -18.62 -0.26
C ALA A 465 12.77 -19.72 0.79
N TYR A 466 13.71 -20.65 0.52
CA TYR A 466 14.11 -21.67 1.49
C TYR A 466 14.68 -21.03 2.76
N LEU A 467 15.63 -20.11 2.63
CA LEU A 467 16.25 -19.44 3.77
C LEU A 467 15.23 -18.63 4.58
N ALA A 468 14.32 -17.94 3.91
CA ALA A 468 13.24 -17.19 4.56
C ALA A 468 12.34 -18.11 5.41
N GLU A 469 11.90 -19.24 4.86
CA GLU A 469 10.98 -20.15 5.55
C GLU A 469 11.65 -21.04 6.61
N LYS A 470 12.88 -21.50 6.38
CA LYS A 470 13.54 -22.51 7.24
C LYS A 470 14.55 -21.92 8.21
N CYS A 471 15.19 -20.79 7.88
CA CYS A 471 16.19 -20.17 8.75
C CYS A 471 15.64 -18.94 9.48
N VAL A 472 14.93 -18.05 8.78
CA VAL A 472 14.49 -16.76 9.34
C VAL A 472 13.16 -16.89 10.08
N PHE A 473 12.15 -17.48 9.44
CA PHE A 473 10.79 -17.58 9.98
C PHE A 473 10.69 -18.19 11.38
N PRO A 474 11.40 -19.29 11.75
CA PRO A 474 11.28 -19.85 13.10
C PRO A 474 11.65 -18.85 14.21
N ARG A 475 12.66 -18.02 13.99
CA ARG A 475 13.08 -16.98 14.94
C ARG A 475 12.07 -15.83 14.99
N LEU A 476 11.51 -15.47 13.84
CA LEU A 476 10.48 -14.44 13.76
C LEU A 476 9.16 -14.89 14.39
N GLU A 477 8.83 -16.17 14.33
CA GLU A 477 7.64 -16.74 14.98
C GLU A 477 7.74 -16.65 16.51
N GLU A 478 8.94 -16.84 17.07
CA GLU A 478 9.21 -16.65 18.51
C GLU A 478 9.20 -15.18 18.94
N ALA A 479 9.58 -14.26 18.05
CA ALA A 479 9.62 -12.82 18.31
C ALA A 479 8.25 -12.15 18.09
N TYR A 480 7.51 -12.61 17.08
CA TYR A 480 6.28 -12.03 16.58
C TYR A 480 5.20 -13.11 16.44
N THR A 481 4.65 -13.50 17.59
CA THR A 481 3.81 -14.71 17.72
C THR A 481 2.45 -14.63 17.03
N LEU A 482 1.98 -13.42 16.75
CA LEU A 482 0.66 -13.16 16.17
C LEU A 482 0.83 -12.53 14.78
N PRO A 483 0.43 -13.17 13.68
CA PRO A 483 0.32 -12.51 12.38
C PRO A 483 -0.92 -11.60 12.32
N PHE A 484 -1.03 -10.78 11.28
CA PHE A 484 -2.26 -10.02 11.05
C PHE A 484 -3.46 -10.95 10.83
N LEU A 485 -4.57 -10.67 11.52
CA LEU A 485 -5.84 -11.38 11.37
C LEU A 485 -6.86 -10.44 10.72
N PRO A 486 -7.83 -10.94 9.93
CA PRO A 486 -8.90 -10.13 9.36
C PRO A 486 -9.63 -9.29 10.41
N ASP A 487 -9.83 -9.88 11.59
CA ASP A 487 -10.51 -9.23 12.69
C ASP A 487 -9.65 -8.14 13.34
N MET A 488 -8.33 -8.05 13.12
CA MET A 488 -7.57 -6.90 13.63
C MET A 488 -8.10 -5.56 13.10
N ASN A 489 -8.67 -5.55 11.89
CA ASN A 489 -9.37 -4.39 11.34
C ASN A 489 -10.68 -4.80 10.62
N PRO A 490 -11.83 -4.75 11.32
CA PRO A 490 -13.15 -5.03 10.76
C PRO A 490 -13.56 -4.14 9.57
N ARG A 491 -12.86 -3.02 9.37
CA ARG A 491 -13.19 -2.02 8.35
C ARG A 491 -12.44 -2.26 7.04
N LEU A 492 -11.41 -3.09 7.06
CA LEU A 492 -10.66 -3.44 5.86
C LEU A 492 -11.54 -4.28 4.93
N GLN A 493 -11.80 -3.77 3.72
CA GLN A 493 -12.68 -4.39 2.72
C GLN A 493 -11.89 -5.12 1.63
N SER A 494 -10.71 -4.61 1.28
CA SER A 494 -9.83 -5.19 0.26
C SER A 494 -8.39 -5.29 0.77
N LEU A 495 -7.77 -6.45 0.57
CA LEU A 495 -6.37 -6.72 0.91
C LEU A 495 -5.66 -7.36 -0.28
N THR A 496 -4.64 -6.70 -0.78
CA THR A 496 -3.73 -7.26 -1.78
C THR A 496 -2.41 -7.60 -1.10
N LEU A 497 -2.03 -8.88 -1.13
CA LEU A 497 -0.76 -9.36 -0.60
C LEU A 497 0.25 -9.45 -1.73
N THR A 498 1.31 -8.67 -1.62
CA THR A 498 2.35 -8.54 -2.64
C THR A 498 3.60 -9.35 -2.32
N CYS A 499 4.46 -9.52 -3.33
CA CYS A 499 5.73 -10.25 -3.24
C CYS A 499 5.55 -11.69 -2.72
N VAL A 500 4.43 -12.35 -3.04
CA VAL A 500 4.17 -13.73 -2.59
C VAL A 500 5.08 -14.67 -3.40
N PRO A 501 6.00 -15.42 -2.76
CA PRO A 501 6.85 -16.36 -3.48
C PRO A 501 6.04 -17.37 -4.29
N ARG A 502 6.48 -17.69 -5.52
CA ARG A 502 5.80 -18.70 -6.35
C ARG A 502 5.82 -20.09 -5.73
N TYR A 503 6.93 -20.43 -5.09
CA TYR A 503 7.18 -21.73 -4.48
C TYR A 503 7.37 -21.61 -2.97
N SER A 504 6.91 -22.62 -2.24
CA SER A 504 7.02 -22.72 -0.79
C SER A 504 7.53 -24.09 -0.35
N PHE A 505 8.21 -24.11 0.80
CA PHE A 505 8.65 -25.32 1.50
C PHE A 505 7.71 -25.68 2.68
N GLY A 506 6.50 -25.14 2.69
CA GLY A 506 5.41 -25.47 3.61
C GLY A 506 4.90 -24.26 4.43
N PRO A 507 5.73 -23.65 5.30
CA PRO A 507 5.33 -22.56 6.19
C PRO A 507 4.50 -21.45 5.56
N LEU A 508 4.88 -20.94 4.38
CA LEU A 508 4.14 -19.86 3.72
C LEU A 508 2.71 -20.28 3.38
N ILE A 509 2.54 -21.44 2.75
CA ILE A 509 1.21 -21.97 2.40
C ILE A 509 0.38 -22.24 3.66
N CYS A 510 1.00 -22.75 4.73
CA CYS A 510 0.31 -22.96 6.01
C CYS A 510 -0.20 -21.64 6.61
N ARG A 511 0.61 -20.57 6.56
CA ARG A 511 0.22 -19.26 7.07
C ARG A 511 -0.88 -18.62 6.22
N LEU A 512 -0.78 -18.69 4.90
CA LEU A 512 -1.83 -18.20 3.99
C LEU A 512 -3.13 -18.98 4.18
N ALA A 513 -3.08 -20.32 4.26
CA ALA A 513 -4.27 -21.14 4.51
C ALA A 513 -4.92 -20.82 5.87
N PHE A 514 -4.12 -20.58 6.92
CA PHE A 514 -4.63 -20.13 8.21
C PHE A 514 -5.31 -18.75 8.13
N PHE A 515 -4.75 -17.81 7.38
CA PHE A 515 -5.36 -16.50 7.14
C PHE A 515 -6.72 -16.64 6.43
N PHE A 516 -6.82 -17.45 5.37
CA PHE A 516 -8.10 -17.70 4.69
C PHE A 516 -9.13 -18.41 5.57
N ARG A 517 -8.72 -19.31 6.45
CA ARG A 517 -9.62 -19.88 7.47
C ARG A 517 -10.16 -18.81 8.42
N SER A 518 -9.32 -17.85 8.80
CA SER A 518 -9.76 -16.72 9.63
C SER A 518 -10.78 -15.84 8.90
N LEU A 519 -10.69 -15.73 7.57
CA LEU A 519 -11.70 -15.06 6.74
C LEU A 519 -13.03 -15.82 6.70
N SER A 520 -12.98 -17.15 6.62
CA SER A 520 -14.16 -18.01 6.73
C SER A 520 -14.91 -17.74 8.05
N LEU A 521 -14.17 -17.73 9.16
CA LEU A 521 -14.72 -17.47 10.49
C LEU A 521 -15.30 -16.05 10.62
N GLN A 522 -14.63 -15.05 10.05
CA GLN A 522 -15.14 -13.68 10.01
C GLN A 522 -16.48 -13.60 9.26
N ALA A 523 -16.58 -14.25 8.09
CA ALA A 523 -17.80 -14.25 7.29
C ALA A 523 -18.97 -14.95 8.01
N GLU A 524 -18.70 -16.11 8.64
CA GLU A 524 -19.68 -16.85 9.45
C GLU A 524 -20.19 -16.03 10.64
N ALA A 525 -19.27 -15.36 11.35
CA ALA A 525 -19.62 -14.51 12.48
C ALA A 525 -20.49 -13.32 12.06
N LEU A 526 -20.14 -12.67 10.94
CA LEU A 526 -20.94 -11.57 10.38
C LEU A 526 -22.34 -12.00 9.93
N SER A 527 -22.45 -13.18 9.32
CA SER A 527 -23.74 -13.77 8.95
C SER A 527 -24.60 -14.02 10.18
N THR A 528 -24.02 -14.61 11.22
CA THR A 528 -24.71 -14.88 12.49
C THR A 528 -25.17 -13.58 13.18
N LEU A 529 -24.32 -12.56 13.23
CA LEU A 529 -24.67 -11.26 13.78
C LEU A 529 -25.81 -10.59 13.01
N ALA A 530 -25.79 -10.68 11.68
CA ALA A 530 -26.86 -10.14 10.84
C ALA A 530 -28.19 -10.88 11.03
N GLN A 531 -28.17 -12.21 11.17
CA GLN A 531 -29.37 -13.02 11.44
C GLN A 531 -29.96 -12.69 12.82
N ASN A 532 -29.13 -12.62 13.86
CA ASN A 532 -29.58 -12.26 15.21
C ASN A 532 -30.19 -10.86 15.25
N ALA A 533 -29.55 -9.90 14.59
CA ALA A 533 -30.04 -8.53 14.44
C ALA A 533 -31.40 -8.44 13.72
N GLN A 534 -31.71 -9.37 12.82
CA GLN A 534 -33.01 -9.46 12.14
C GLN A 534 -34.07 -10.12 13.02
N ALA A 535 -33.69 -11.07 13.87
CA ALA A 535 -34.60 -11.80 14.75
C ALA A 535 -35.12 -10.95 15.93
N GLU A 536 -34.36 -9.95 16.38
CA GLU A 536 -34.69 -9.11 17.56
C GLU A 536 -35.84 -8.10 17.34
N GLY A 537 -36.43 -8.02 16.14
CA GLY A 537 -37.60 -7.18 15.86
C GLY A 537 -37.28 -5.68 15.93
N GLY A 538 -36.92 -5.08 14.80
CA GLY A 538 -36.59 -3.65 14.72
C GLY A 538 -35.80 -3.32 13.46
N ARG A 539 -35.28 -2.09 13.34
CA ARG A 539 -34.32 -1.75 12.28
C ARG A 539 -32.96 -2.35 12.66
N PRO A 540 -32.42 -3.32 11.91
CA PRO A 540 -31.19 -4.00 12.30
C PRO A 540 -30.01 -3.02 12.33
N PRO A 541 -29.10 -3.12 13.32
CA PRO A 541 -27.86 -2.35 13.32
C PRO A 541 -27.09 -2.58 12.02
N ARG A 542 -26.54 -1.49 11.46
CA ARG A 542 -25.70 -1.59 10.27
C ARG A 542 -24.32 -2.08 10.67
N LEU A 543 -23.83 -3.08 9.95
CA LEU A 543 -22.52 -3.66 10.17
C LEU A 543 -21.55 -3.21 9.06
N VAL A 544 -20.27 -3.07 9.40
CA VAL A 544 -19.20 -3.02 8.40
C VAL A 544 -19.02 -4.39 7.78
N SER A 545 -18.59 -4.44 6.53
CA SER A 545 -18.54 -5.69 5.76
C SER A 545 -17.42 -6.63 6.19
N GLY A 546 -16.39 -6.17 6.91
CA GLY A 546 -15.14 -6.93 6.98
C GLY A 546 -14.49 -7.09 5.61
N LEU A 547 -13.52 -8.00 5.52
CA LEU A 547 -12.77 -8.25 4.31
C LEU A 547 -13.65 -9.01 3.32
N ARG A 548 -13.66 -8.54 2.07
CA ARG A 548 -14.49 -9.09 0.97
C ARG A 548 -13.72 -9.32 -0.32
N HIS A 549 -12.52 -8.76 -0.43
CA HIS A 549 -11.65 -8.95 -1.59
C HIS A 549 -10.22 -9.25 -1.13
N VAL A 550 -9.66 -10.37 -1.57
CA VAL A 550 -8.26 -10.72 -1.36
C VAL A 550 -7.59 -11.03 -2.69
N VAL A 551 -6.47 -10.36 -2.94
CA VAL A 551 -5.63 -10.59 -4.13
C VAL A 551 -4.26 -11.06 -3.66
N LEU A 552 -3.73 -12.10 -4.32
CA LEU A 552 -2.33 -12.53 -4.16
C LEU A 552 -1.56 -12.17 -5.43
N GLU A 553 -0.57 -11.30 -5.32
CA GLU A 553 0.36 -11.00 -6.41
C GLU A 553 1.61 -11.85 -6.23
N LEU A 554 1.78 -12.82 -7.13
CA LEU A 554 2.91 -13.76 -7.09
C LEU A 554 4.17 -13.12 -7.66
N GLU A 555 5.33 -13.51 -7.13
CA GLU A 555 6.61 -13.17 -7.74
C GLU A 555 6.82 -13.96 -9.04
N PRO A 556 7.51 -13.37 -10.04
CA PRO A 556 7.70 -14.01 -11.33
C PRO A 556 8.54 -15.26 -11.20
N GLU A 557 8.19 -16.24 -12.03
CA GLU A 557 9.07 -17.36 -12.33
C GLU A 557 10.22 -16.80 -13.16
N MET A 558 11.30 -16.40 -12.50
CA MET A 558 12.55 -16.16 -13.20
C MET A 558 12.84 -17.47 -13.94
N ALA A 559 12.88 -17.43 -15.27
CA ALA A 559 13.37 -18.56 -16.04
C ALA A 559 14.71 -18.95 -15.42
N ASP A 560 14.80 -20.19 -14.94
CA ASP A 560 16.06 -20.80 -14.51
C ASP A 560 16.96 -20.93 -15.75
N GLU A 561 17.37 -19.81 -16.35
CA GLU A 561 18.60 -19.78 -17.12
C GLU A 561 19.69 -19.92 -16.08
N SER A 562 19.99 -21.18 -15.78
CA SER A 562 21.32 -21.54 -15.33
C SER A 562 22.29 -20.84 -16.27
N LEU A 563 22.95 -19.78 -15.77
CA LEU A 563 24.15 -19.23 -16.39
C LEU A 563 25.32 -20.23 -16.34
N ASP A 564 25.06 -21.50 -16.06
CA ASP A 564 25.84 -22.62 -16.55
C ASP A 564 25.57 -22.79 -18.06
N ILE A 565 25.87 -21.75 -18.85
CA ILE A 565 26.43 -22.02 -20.17
C ILE A 565 27.68 -22.80 -19.83
N ASP A 566 27.60 -24.10 -20.06
CA ASP A 566 28.62 -25.08 -19.76
C ASP A 566 29.91 -24.67 -20.50
N ILE A 567 30.72 -23.82 -19.86
CA ILE A 567 31.93 -23.22 -20.43
C ILE A 567 32.87 -24.35 -20.85
N GLU A 568 32.83 -25.50 -20.17
CA GLU A 568 33.57 -26.71 -20.56
C GLU A 568 33.11 -27.29 -21.91
N ASN A 569 31.80 -27.32 -22.19
CA ASN A 569 31.29 -27.76 -23.49
C ASN A 569 31.54 -26.72 -24.60
N LEU A 570 31.56 -25.42 -24.27
CA LEU A 570 31.94 -24.36 -25.21
C LEU A 570 33.46 -24.32 -25.48
N MET A 571 34.29 -24.70 -24.50
CA MET A 571 35.74 -24.87 -24.67
C MET A 571 36.12 -26.19 -25.36
N ALA A 572 35.22 -27.18 -25.36
CA ALA A 572 35.39 -28.43 -26.10
C ALA A 572 35.05 -28.30 -27.59
N SER A 573 34.25 -27.31 -28.00
CA SER A 573 34.12 -26.90 -29.40
C SER A 573 35.33 -26.07 -29.80
N GLY A 574 36.33 -26.73 -30.40
CA GLY A 574 37.65 -26.17 -30.70
C GLY A 574 37.67 -25.03 -31.71
N GLU A 575 37.27 -23.83 -31.30
CA GLU A 575 37.66 -22.58 -31.93
C GLU A 575 38.26 -21.63 -30.89
N THR A 576 39.48 -21.19 -31.17
CA THR A 576 40.39 -20.47 -30.28
C THR A 576 39.81 -19.18 -29.70
N PRO A 577 39.87 -18.96 -28.37
CA PRO A 577 39.62 -17.64 -27.80
C PRO A 577 40.90 -16.79 -27.75
N PHE A 578 40.77 -15.54 -28.18
CA PHE A 578 41.72 -14.45 -27.96
C PHE A 578 42.11 -14.34 -26.48
N SER A 579 43.41 -14.42 -26.19
CA SER A 579 43.99 -14.27 -24.85
C SER A 579 44.35 -12.80 -24.58
N PHE A 580 43.89 -12.21 -23.47
CA PHE A 580 44.29 -10.85 -23.05
C PHE A 580 44.83 -10.74 -21.62
N PHE A 581 44.90 -11.80 -20.81
CA PHE A 581 45.56 -11.70 -19.49
C PHE A 581 46.33 -12.97 -19.12
N ASP A 582 47.64 -12.79 -18.94
CA ASP A 582 48.59 -13.78 -18.44
C ASP A 582 48.61 -13.83 -16.90
N SER A 583 48.73 -15.06 -16.37
CA SER A 583 49.35 -15.46 -15.09
C SER A 583 48.45 -15.52 -13.81
N PRO A 584 48.85 -16.29 -12.76
CA PRO A 584 48.44 -17.68 -12.60
C PRO A 584 47.92 -18.01 -11.18
N LEU A 585 46.82 -18.75 -11.05
CA LEU A 585 46.53 -19.49 -9.82
C LEU A 585 46.13 -20.91 -10.17
N THR A 586 47.12 -21.79 -10.01
CA THR A 586 46.96 -23.23 -9.96
C THR A 586 46.25 -23.58 -8.66
N GLU A 587 44.95 -23.89 -8.71
CA GLU A 587 44.34 -24.74 -7.68
C GLU A 587 43.66 -25.91 -8.37
N ALA A 588 44.28 -27.07 -8.14
CA ALA A 588 43.77 -28.36 -8.55
C ALA A 588 42.36 -28.59 -7.99
N SER A 589 41.52 -29.18 -8.84
CA SER A 589 40.21 -29.72 -8.53
C SER A 589 40.27 -30.76 -7.41
N ASN A 590 40.13 -30.30 -6.17
CA ASN A 590 39.76 -31.18 -5.06
C ASN A 590 38.24 -31.31 -5.03
N THR A 591 37.75 -32.47 -5.45
CA THR A 591 36.39 -32.98 -5.24
C THR A 591 36.14 -33.23 -3.75
N ASN A 592 36.08 -32.16 -2.95
CA ASN A 592 35.49 -32.22 -1.62
C ASN A 592 33.97 -32.25 -1.76
N PRO A 593 33.24 -33.02 -0.91
CA PRO A 593 31.79 -32.96 -0.89
C PRO A 593 31.35 -31.51 -0.63
N LYS A 594 30.55 -30.94 -1.55
CA LYS A 594 30.08 -29.55 -1.49
C LYS A 594 29.42 -29.31 -0.12
N GLN A 595 30.15 -28.66 0.79
CA GLN A 595 29.67 -28.37 2.14
C GLN A 595 28.52 -27.36 2.10
N PRO A 596 27.58 -27.41 3.06
CA PRO A 596 26.50 -26.43 3.14
C PRO A 596 27.07 -25.01 3.28
N ARG A 597 26.56 -24.08 2.45
CA ARG A 597 27.02 -22.69 2.42
C ARG A 597 26.48 -21.96 3.66
N ALA A 598 27.38 -21.54 4.55
CA ALA A 598 27.05 -20.72 5.70
C ALA A 598 27.22 -19.23 5.33
N ILE A 599 26.18 -18.44 5.54
CA ILE A 599 26.14 -17.01 5.22
C ILE A 599 25.92 -16.23 6.51
N ASP A 600 26.86 -15.36 6.86
CA ASP A 600 26.70 -14.50 8.04
C ASP A 600 25.73 -13.38 7.75
N LEU A 601 24.67 -13.30 8.53
CA LEU A 601 23.73 -12.20 8.48
C LEU A 601 24.25 -11.02 9.29
N TRP A 602 24.71 -11.30 10.52
CA TRP A 602 25.37 -10.32 11.37
C TRP A 602 26.23 -11.03 12.42
N ARG A 603 27.30 -10.35 12.86
CA ARG A 603 28.22 -10.83 13.89
C ARG A 603 28.57 -9.73 14.87
N GLU A 604 28.85 -10.14 16.10
CA GLU A 604 29.41 -9.27 17.12
C GLU A 604 30.86 -8.95 16.77
N THR A 605 31.22 -7.67 16.74
CA THR A 605 32.64 -7.27 16.65
C THR A 605 33.25 -7.22 18.05
N SER A 606 34.56 -7.44 18.11
CA SER A 606 35.37 -7.26 19.32
C SER A 606 35.19 -5.82 19.83
N GLY A 607 34.51 -5.67 20.98
CA GLY A 607 34.23 -4.34 21.55
C GLY A 607 35.48 -3.66 22.12
N PRO A 608 35.46 -2.33 22.32
CA PRO A 608 36.51 -1.64 23.06
C PRO A 608 36.50 -2.10 24.53
N SER A 609 37.64 -2.59 25.02
CA SER A 609 37.83 -3.28 26.30
C SER A 609 37.50 -2.47 27.58
N GLU A 610 37.14 -1.18 27.48
CA GLU A 610 37.17 -0.24 28.61
C GLU A 610 35.86 0.53 28.87
N ALA A 611 34.74 0.15 28.27
CA ALA A 611 33.49 0.88 28.52
C ALA A 611 32.90 0.54 29.92
N PRO A 612 32.42 1.53 30.72
CA PRO A 612 31.83 1.31 32.06
C PRO A 612 30.55 0.44 32.01
N PRO A 613 30.30 -0.44 32.98
CA PRO A 613 29.18 -1.40 32.95
C PRO A 613 27.81 -0.71 32.83
N VAL A 614 26.86 -1.39 32.19
CA VAL A 614 25.47 -0.92 32.09
C VAL A 614 24.89 -0.79 33.50
N LYS A 615 24.25 0.35 33.81
CA LYS A 615 23.64 0.59 35.12
C LYS A 615 22.32 -0.19 35.22
N LEU A 616 22.41 -1.35 35.88
CA LEU A 616 21.24 -2.20 36.18
C LEU A 616 20.40 -1.56 37.28
N VAL A 617 19.08 -1.62 37.12
CA VAL A 617 18.11 -1.10 38.08
C VAL A 617 17.39 -2.28 38.72
N ARG A 618 17.28 -2.30 40.05
CA ARG A 618 16.46 -3.29 40.78
C ARG A 618 14.99 -2.88 40.72
N HIS A 619 14.09 -3.87 40.78
CA HIS A 619 12.63 -3.72 40.68
C HIS A 619 12.04 -2.72 41.70
N ASP A 620 12.79 -2.37 42.75
CA ASP A 620 12.35 -1.55 43.90
C ASP A 620 12.87 -0.10 43.92
N ALA A 621 13.60 0.38 42.91
CA ALA A 621 14.25 1.70 42.95
C ALA A 621 13.39 2.83 42.33
N PRO A 622 12.93 3.84 43.12
CA PRO A 622 12.03 4.89 42.67
C PRO A 622 12.77 6.16 42.20
N GLU A 623 13.67 6.05 41.22
CA GLU A 623 14.37 7.23 40.65
C GLU A 623 14.31 7.33 39.12
N GLY A 624 13.46 6.54 38.46
CA GLY A 624 13.18 6.68 37.03
C GLY A 624 11.68 6.57 36.78
N HIS A 625 11.12 7.50 36.00
CA HIS A 625 9.73 7.40 35.57
C HIS A 625 9.51 6.14 34.73
N ASN A 626 8.73 5.20 35.27
CA ASN A 626 8.11 4.12 34.52
C ASN A 626 6.63 4.48 34.39
N PRO A 627 6.07 4.69 33.19
CA PRO A 627 4.70 5.19 33.06
C PRO A 627 3.61 4.23 33.56
N MET A 628 3.91 2.97 33.93
CA MET A 628 2.92 2.06 34.51
C MET A 628 3.54 1.06 35.50
N SER A 629 2.98 1.03 36.72
CA SER A 629 3.13 -0.04 37.71
C SER A 629 2.07 -1.15 37.46
N PRO A 630 2.26 -2.40 37.93
CA PRO A 630 1.61 -3.58 37.38
C PRO A 630 0.29 -3.92 38.07
N ASP A 631 -0.83 -3.49 37.50
CA ASP A 631 -2.15 -4.09 37.82
C ASP A 631 -2.52 -5.24 36.85
N GLN A 632 -1.57 -5.72 36.04
CA GLN A 632 -1.76 -6.92 35.23
C GLN A 632 -0.70 -7.95 35.57
N THR A 633 -1.16 -9.08 36.10
CA THR A 633 -0.39 -10.28 36.43
C THR A 633 0.35 -10.79 35.19
N SER A 634 1.60 -10.36 35.02
CA SER A 634 2.52 -10.96 34.05
C SER A 634 2.75 -12.43 34.39
N ARG A 635 2.72 -13.31 33.39
CA ARG A 635 3.06 -14.74 33.52
C ARG A 635 4.55 -15.02 33.80
N SER A 636 5.39 -13.98 33.79
CA SER A 636 6.84 -14.12 33.97
C SER A 636 7.26 -13.83 35.41
N ASP A 637 8.17 -14.65 35.93
CA ASP A 637 8.77 -14.51 37.27
C ASP A 637 9.42 -13.11 37.41
N PRO A 638 8.83 -12.19 38.20
CA PRO A 638 9.27 -10.80 38.28
C PRO A 638 10.69 -10.65 38.83
N GLU A 639 11.16 -11.61 39.64
CA GLU A 639 12.51 -11.59 40.23
C GLU A 639 13.63 -11.81 39.21
N ARG A 640 13.30 -12.32 38.02
CA ARG A 640 14.28 -12.63 36.95
C ARG A 640 14.30 -11.62 35.80
N GLN A 641 13.50 -10.57 35.90
CA GLN A 641 13.45 -9.50 34.90
C GLN A 641 14.62 -8.53 35.10
N VAL A 642 15.27 -8.14 34.00
CA VAL A 642 16.41 -7.20 34.03
C VAL A 642 15.98 -5.86 33.46
N TRP A 643 16.35 -4.78 34.16
CA TRP A 643 16.04 -3.40 33.78
C TRP A 643 17.31 -2.55 33.76
N VAL A 644 17.35 -1.60 32.83
CA VAL A 644 18.51 -0.73 32.60
C VAL A 644 18.08 0.74 32.63
N LEU A 645 18.89 1.57 33.28
CA LEU A 645 18.73 3.02 33.21
C LEU A 645 19.40 3.55 31.93
N TYR A 646 18.60 4.07 31.01
CA TYR A 646 19.06 4.66 29.75
C TYR A 646 18.97 6.19 29.80
N ALA A 647 20.03 6.87 29.38
CA ALA A 647 20.06 8.33 29.30
C ALA A 647 19.64 8.79 27.89
N ASN A 648 18.46 9.42 27.80
CA ASN A 648 18.00 10.10 26.60
C ASN A 648 18.65 11.49 26.54
N VAL A 649 19.41 11.76 25.49
CA VAL A 649 19.92 13.10 25.18
C VAL A 649 19.02 13.68 24.10
N ASN A 650 18.29 14.75 24.42
CA ASN A 650 17.49 15.49 23.45
C ASN A 650 18.12 16.87 23.24
N THR A 651 18.34 17.26 22.00
CA THR A 651 18.73 18.63 21.66
C THR A 651 17.48 19.40 21.26
N ASP A 652 17.19 20.51 21.92
CA ASP A 652 16.05 21.35 21.54
C ASP A 652 16.36 22.20 20.28
N MET A 653 15.36 22.91 19.78
CA MET A 653 15.50 23.80 18.61
C MET A 653 16.46 24.99 18.86
N SER A 654 16.82 25.25 20.12
CA SER A 654 17.79 26.28 20.51
C SER A 654 19.23 25.76 20.61
N GLY A 655 19.43 24.45 20.43
CA GLY A 655 20.73 23.79 20.53
C GLY A 655 21.10 23.36 21.97
N VAL A 656 20.20 23.52 22.94
CA VAL A 656 20.40 23.09 24.33
C VAL A 656 20.13 21.60 24.45
N THR A 657 21.07 20.88 25.06
CA THR A 657 20.94 19.44 25.30
C THR A 657 20.33 19.17 26.66
N HIS A 658 19.17 18.51 26.67
CA HIS A 658 18.50 18.02 27.87
C HIS A 658 18.77 16.51 28.02
N THR A 659 19.26 16.10 29.18
CA THR A 659 19.43 14.70 29.53
C THR A 659 18.28 14.26 30.44
N SER A 660 17.50 13.28 29.97
CA SER A 660 16.47 12.61 30.78
C SER A 660 16.82 11.14 30.91
N HIS A 661 16.35 10.48 31.96
CA HIS A 661 16.60 9.06 32.17
C HIS A 661 15.30 8.27 32.00
N SER A 662 15.35 7.18 31.24
CA SER A 662 14.24 6.23 31.09
C SER A 662 14.65 4.86 31.59
N VAL A 663 13.72 4.17 32.24
CA VAL A 663 13.90 2.77 32.63
C VAL A 663 13.48 1.90 31.45
N VAL A 664 14.41 1.10 30.95
CA VAL A 664 14.20 0.26 29.76
C VAL A 664 14.33 -1.21 30.16
N TRP A 665 13.37 -2.03 29.74
CA TRP A 665 13.41 -3.46 29.96
C TRP A 665 14.51 -4.09 29.12
N ALA A 666 15.38 -4.86 29.75
CA ALA A 666 16.56 -5.47 29.15
C ALA A 666 16.45 -6.99 29.06
N GLY A 667 15.25 -7.56 29.08
CA GLY A 667 15.05 -9.00 28.91
C GLY A 667 15.19 -9.82 30.18
N ASN A 668 15.15 -11.15 29.99
CA ASN A 668 15.37 -12.16 31.02
C ASN A 668 16.32 -13.24 30.48
N GLY A 669 17.52 -13.33 31.05
CA GLY A 669 18.55 -14.29 30.63
C GLY A 669 18.15 -15.76 30.82
N TRP A 670 17.15 -16.02 31.66
CA TRP A 670 16.62 -17.36 31.97
C TRP A 670 15.35 -17.70 31.20
N SER A 671 14.92 -16.84 30.27
CA SER A 671 13.71 -17.08 29.49
C SER A 671 13.80 -18.36 28.66
N THR A 672 12.69 -19.08 28.53
CA THR A 672 12.58 -20.21 27.59
C THR A 672 12.55 -19.72 26.14
N ASN A 673 12.13 -18.48 25.90
CA ASN A 673 12.15 -17.86 24.58
C ASN A 673 13.60 -17.44 24.22
N PRO A 674 14.22 -18.07 23.21
CA PRO A 674 15.59 -17.75 22.81
C PRO A 674 15.78 -16.33 22.24
N VAL A 675 14.73 -15.68 21.74
CA VAL A 675 14.78 -14.25 21.33
C VAL A 675 15.00 -13.37 22.56
N ILE A 676 14.25 -13.61 23.65
CA ILE A 676 14.39 -12.83 24.89
C ILE A 676 15.78 -13.03 25.51
N ARG A 677 16.31 -14.26 25.53
CA ARG A 677 17.67 -14.51 26.02
C ARG A 677 18.72 -13.78 25.19
N LYS A 678 18.61 -13.84 23.85
CA LYS A 678 19.55 -13.14 22.97
C LYS A 678 19.42 -11.63 23.09
N TYR A 679 18.21 -11.10 23.23
CA TYR A 679 17.95 -9.70 23.50
C TYR A 679 18.62 -9.25 24.80
N ASN A 680 18.45 -10.00 25.88
CA ASN A 680 19.09 -9.72 27.16
C ASN A 680 20.62 -9.67 27.04
N HIS A 681 21.22 -10.68 26.39
CA HIS A 681 22.65 -10.68 26.13
C HIS A 681 23.10 -9.47 25.30
N LEU A 682 22.36 -9.10 24.25
CA LEU A 682 22.71 -7.96 23.40
C LEU A 682 22.62 -6.62 24.15
N VAL A 683 21.64 -6.45 25.04
CA VAL A 683 21.46 -5.21 25.82
C VAL A 683 22.45 -5.12 26.98
N VAL A 684 22.60 -6.20 27.76
CA VAL A 684 23.37 -6.19 29.02
C VAL A 684 24.85 -6.44 28.77
N ASN A 685 25.19 -7.48 28.01
CA ASN A 685 26.57 -7.91 27.80
C ASN A 685 27.21 -7.16 26.62
N TYR A 686 26.49 -7.07 25.50
CA TYR A 686 26.98 -6.44 24.27
C TYR A 686 26.66 -4.93 24.18
N ARG A 687 25.77 -4.42 25.03
CA ARG A 687 25.43 -2.99 25.15
C ARG A 687 24.86 -2.35 23.89
N LEU A 688 24.15 -3.12 23.07
CA LEU A 688 23.40 -2.61 21.95
C LEU A 688 22.08 -2.01 22.44
N GLN A 689 22.02 -0.68 22.55
CA GLN A 689 20.89 0.08 23.07
C GLN A 689 20.29 0.99 21.98
N GLU A 690 19.80 0.38 20.89
CA GLU A 690 19.33 1.10 19.70
C GLU A 690 17.81 0.96 19.52
N GLY A 691 17.16 2.07 19.14
CA GLY A 691 15.73 2.09 18.78
C GLY A 691 14.80 2.05 19.99
N ILE A 692 14.99 2.94 20.97
CA ILE A 692 14.11 3.04 22.14
C ILE A 692 12.65 3.30 21.74
N GLY A 693 11.72 2.55 22.33
CA GLY A 693 10.29 2.67 22.07
C GLY A 693 9.43 1.78 22.97
N PRO A 694 8.11 1.99 22.99
CA PRO A 694 7.19 1.20 23.80
C PRO A 694 7.03 -0.23 23.25
N ALA A 695 6.91 -1.19 24.15
CA ALA A 695 6.72 -2.59 23.77
C ALA A 695 5.43 -2.77 22.96
N THR A 696 5.56 -3.45 21.82
CA THR A 696 4.41 -3.81 20.98
C THR A 696 3.64 -4.98 21.60
N MET A 697 2.40 -5.19 21.12
CA MET A 697 1.61 -6.40 21.42
C MET A 697 2.41 -7.69 21.18
N HIS A 698 3.16 -7.75 20.08
CA HIS A 698 3.91 -8.95 19.70
C HIS A 698 5.04 -9.24 20.71
N GLN A 699 5.76 -8.21 21.12
CA GLN A 699 6.83 -8.32 22.12
C GLN A 699 6.27 -8.69 23.50
N THR A 700 5.12 -8.12 23.87
CA THR A 700 4.42 -8.48 25.10
C THR A 700 4.01 -9.96 25.09
N ARG A 701 3.44 -10.45 23.99
CA ARG A 701 3.09 -11.87 23.82
C ARG A 701 4.30 -12.81 23.79
N ALA A 702 5.43 -12.34 23.28
CA ALA A 702 6.68 -13.09 23.30
C ALA A 702 7.27 -13.23 24.72
N GLY A 703 6.86 -12.36 25.66
CA GLY A 703 7.20 -12.42 27.08
C GLY A 703 7.74 -11.11 27.70
N ALA A 704 7.74 -10.00 26.95
CA ALA A 704 8.04 -8.69 27.52
C ALA A 704 6.92 -8.21 28.46
N PRO A 705 7.21 -7.49 29.55
CA PRO A 705 6.18 -6.89 30.39
C PRO A 705 5.30 -5.89 29.62
N ALA A 706 4.00 -5.89 29.88
CA ALA A 706 3.07 -4.96 29.25
C ALA A 706 3.40 -3.50 29.64
N GLY A 707 3.31 -2.58 28.68
CA GLY A 707 3.57 -1.15 28.91
C GLY A 707 5.04 -0.78 29.14
N CYS A 708 5.98 -1.73 29.06
CA CYS A 708 7.40 -1.42 29.21
C CYS A 708 7.97 -0.73 27.96
N ILE A 709 9.17 -0.18 28.12
CA ILE A 709 9.98 0.38 27.03
C ILE A 709 11.10 -0.62 26.72
N LEU A 710 11.46 -0.76 25.46
CA LEU A 710 12.55 -1.63 25.00
C LEU A 710 13.32 -1.01 23.83
N PHE A 711 14.37 -1.69 23.41
CA PHE A 711 15.21 -1.32 22.27
C PHE A 711 14.79 -2.13 21.03
N HIS A 712 13.94 -1.56 20.16
CA HIS A 712 13.35 -2.25 19.00
C HIS A 712 14.39 -2.71 17.99
N THR A 713 15.43 -1.91 17.72
CA THR A 713 16.50 -2.31 16.79
C THR A 713 17.29 -3.49 17.36
N THR A 714 17.60 -3.45 18.66
CA THR A 714 18.25 -4.58 19.35
C THR A 714 17.37 -5.83 19.39
N TRP A 715 16.07 -5.67 19.61
CA TRP A 715 15.09 -6.77 19.54
C TRP A 715 15.07 -7.40 18.15
N LEU A 716 15.10 -6.60 17.09
CA LEU A 716 15.17 -7.09 15.71
C LEU A 716 16.43 -7.94 15.47
N PHE A 717 17.60 -7.48 15.92
CA PHE A 717 18.83 -8.30 15.83
C PHE A 717 18.69 -9.60 16.63
N ALA A 718 18.11 -9.56 17.83
CA ALA A 718 17.86 -10.77 18.62
C ALA A 718 16.89 -11.74 17.92
N ALA A 719 15.90 -11.22 17.18
CA ALA A 719 14.94 -11.98 16.40
C ALA A 719 15.51 -12.52 15.08
N MET A 720 16.69 -12.08 14.66
CA MET A 720 17.35 -12.55 13.44
C MET A 720 18.37 -13.65 13.74
N PRO A 721 18.46 -14.71 12.91
CA PRO A 721 19.58 -15.65 13.00
C PRO A 721 20.91 -14.93 12.72
N GLN A 722 22.00 -15.34 13.38
CA GLN A 722 23.33 -14.78 13.08
C GLN A 722 23.90 -15.34 11.76
N VAL A 723 23.61 -16.60 11.47
CA VAL A 723 24.10 -17.34 10.30
C VAL A 723 22.93 -18.03 9.61
N LEU A 724 22.84 -17.89 8.29
CA LEU A 724 21.92 -18.61 7.42
C LEU A 724 22.63 -19.82 6.84
N LYS A 725 21.98 -20.97 6.83
CA LYS A 725 22.54 -22.23 6.33
C LYS A 725 21.78 -22.67 5.10
N LEU A 726 22.44 -22.69 3.95
CA LEU A 726 21.86 -23.18 2.71
C LEU A 726 22.33 -24.63 2.47
N PRO A 727 21.39 -25.58 2.28
CA PRO A 727 21.71 -26.93 1.84
C PRO A 727 22.39 -26.93 0.47
N THR A 728 23.17 -27.98 0.21
CA THR A 728 23.92 -28.14 -1.03
C THR A 728 23.03 -28.35 -2.26
N ASP A 729 21.86 -28.98 -2.08
CA ASP A 729 20.91 -29.28 -3.15
C ASP A 729 19.49 -28.91 -2.68
N VAL A 730 19.09 -27.66 -2.93
CA VAL A 730 17.75 -27.15 -2.61
C VAL A 730 16.70 -27.71 -3.58
N ASP A 731 17.08 -28.07 -4.80
CA ASP A 731 16.14 -28.54 -5.83
C ASP A 731 15.64 -29.96 -5.56
N SER A 732 16.43 -30.79 -4.88
CA SER A 732 15.98 -32.09 -4.36
C SER A 732 14.88 -32.00 -3.30
N LEU A 733 14.71 -30.84 -2.66
CA LEU A 733 13.74 -30.67 -1.60
C LEU A 733 12.33 -30.52 -2.18
N LYS A 734 11.35 -31.16 -1.54
CA LYS A 734 9.95 -31.05 -1.92
C LYS A 734 9.45 -29.60 -1.78
N ARG A 735 9.27 -28.94 -2.92
CA ARG A 735 8.65 -27.62 -3.05
C ARG A 735 7.22 -27.73 -3.57
N LEU A 736 6.40 -26.75 -3.22
CA LEU A 736 5.00 -26.68 -3.63
C LEU A 736 4.72 -25.34 -4.30
N ASP A 737 4.00 -25.38 -5.42
CA ASP A 737 3.46 -24.18 -6.06
C ASP A 737 2.35 -23.58 -5.18
N VAL A 738 2.55 -22.33 -4.77
CA VAL A 738 1.66 -21.64 -3.82
C VAL A 738 0.27 -21.43 -4.42
N ALA A 739 0.20 -21.05 -5.69
CA ALA A 739 -1.07 -20.79 -6.37
C ALA A 739 -1.90 -22.07 -6.50
N ALA A 740 -1.26 -23.15 -6.98
CA ALA A 740 -1.88 -24.44 -7.16
C ALA A 740 -2.36 -25.02 -5.82
N GLU A 741 -1.53 -24.95 -4.77
CA GLU A 741 -1.89 -25.45 -3.45
C GLU A 741 -3.04 -24.68 -2.81
N LEU A 742 -3.07 -23.35 -2.93
CA LEU A 742 -4.18 -22.55 -2.39
C LEU A 742 -5.47 -22.80 -3.17
N ARG A 743 -5.41 -22.89 -4.51
CA ARG A 743 -6.58 -23.26 -5.34
C ARG A 743 -7.12 -24.64 -4.98
N GLN A 744 -6.26 -25.62 -4.66
CA GLN A 744 -6.69 -26.94 -4.20
C GLN A 744 -7.30 -26.95 -2.79
N ARG A 745 -6.89 -26.02 -1.92
CA ARG A 745 -7.40 -25.89 -0.54
C ARG A 745 -8.68 -25.05 -0.45
N TRP A 746 -8.97 -24.26 -1.48
CA TRP A 746 -10.16 -23.44 -1.56
C TRP A 746 -11.38 -24.27 -1.99
N CYS A 747 -12.42 -24.25 -1.16
CA CYS A 747 -13.71 -24.86 -1.46
C CYS A 747 -14.73 -23.76 -1.74
N ARG A 748 -15.47 -23.87 -2.85
CA ARG A 748 -16.51 -22.89 -3.23
C ARG A 748 -17.79 -23.03 -2.42
N THR A 749 -18.11 -24.25 -1.98
CA THR A 749 -19.31 -24.53 -1.20
C THR A 749 -18.96 -25.15 0.16
N GLN A 750 -19.89 -24.99 1.12
CA GLN A 750 -19.74 -25.60 2.44
C GLN A 750 -19.79 -27.14 2.36
N GLU A 751 -20.54 -27.70 1.42
CA GLU A 751 -20.60 -29.16 1.18
C GLU A 751 -19.25 -29.70 0.68
N ASP A 752 -18.61 -29.01 -0.26
CA ASP A 752 -17.27 -29.37 -0.76
C ASP A 752 -16.25 -29.38 0.38
N TYR A 753 -16.34 -28.38 1.27
CA TYR A 753 -15.48 -28.30 2.43
C TYR A 753 -15.66 -29.46 3.40
N GLN A 754 -16.90 -29.84 3.72
CA GLN A 754 -17.14 -30.99 4.61
C GLN A 754 -16.62 -32.28 3.98
N ARG A 755 -16.84 -32.49 2.68
CA ARG A 755 -16.30 -33.66 1.95
C ARG A 755 -14.77 -33.68 1.93
N ALA A 756 -14.13 -32.53 1.65
CA ALA A 756 -12.68 -32.42 1.64
C ALA A 756 -12.07 -32.67 3.02
N LYS A 757 -12.68 -32.12 4.08
CA LYS A 757 -12.29 -32.32 5.47
C LYS A 757 -12.41 -33.78 5.90
N GLN A 758 -13.46 -34.50 5.47
CA GLN A 758 -13.61 -35.93 5.73
C GLN A 758 -12.56 -36.76 5.00
N ARG A 759 -12.26 -36.43 3.74
CA ARG A 759 -11.30 -37.17 2.92
C ARG A 759 -9.84 -36.98 3.35
N TYR A 760 -9.48 -35.77 3.78
CA TYR A 760 -8.12 -35.42 4.23
C TYR A 760 -8.16 -34.52 5.46
N PRO A 761 -8.38 -35.08 6.67
CA PRO A 761 -8.60 -34.29 7.90
C PRO A 761 -7.40 -33.43 8.29
N ASN A 762 -6.19 -33.83 7.88
CA ASN A 762 -4.95 -33.13 8.23
C ASN A 762 -4.62 -31.96 7.29
N ARG A 763 -5.35 -31.78 6.17
CA ARG A 763 -5.09 -30.70 5.22
C ARG A 763 -5.93 -29.47 5.53
N GLN A 764 -5.32 -28.29 5.40
CA GLN A 764 -5.95 -27.04 5.79
C GLN A 764 -6.85 -26.44 4.69
N TYR A 765 -8.08 -26.94 4.53
CA TYR A 765 -9.10 -26.38 3.62
C TYR A 765 -9.79 -25.13 4.19
N PHE A 766 -10.41 -24.32 3.34
CA PHE A 766 -11.21 -23.13 3.72
C PHE A 766 -12.35 -22.84 2.72
N THR A 767 -13.40 -22.16 3.21
CA THR A 767 -14.55 -21.65 2.43
C THR A 767 -14.72 -20.17 2.67
N TRP A 768 -14.89 -19.38 1.63
CA TRP A 768 -15.08 -17.94 1.79
C TRP A 768 -15.90 -17.41 0.62
N ASP A 769 -16.89 -16.58 0.94
CA ASP A 769 -17.87 -15.99 0.02
C ASP A 769 -17.36 -14.69 -0.63
N GLY A 770 -16.21 -14.18 -0.17
CA GLY A 770 -15.53 -13.05 -0.79
C GLY A 770 -14.84 -13.39 -2.11
N LYS A 771 -14.37 -12.35 -2.80
CA LYS A 771 -13.64 -12.45 -4.06
C LYS A 771 -12.17 -12.76 -3.77
N PHE A 772 -11.70 -13.91 -4.26
CA PHE A 772 -10.30 -14.33 -4.18
C PHE A 772 -9.67 -14.37 -5.57
N GLU A 773 -8.60 -13.61 -5.76
CA GLU A 773 -7.84 -13.56 -7.01
C GLU A 773 -6.37 -13.89 -6.78
N ILE A 774 -5.78 -14.57 -7.75
CA ILE A 774 -4.34 -14.80 -7.82
C ILE A 774 -3.89 -14.17 -9.14
N VAL A 775 -3.01 -13.19 -9.03
CA VAL A 775 -2.42 -12.48 -10.15
C VAL A 775 -1.03 -13.06 -10.35
N ASP A 776 -0.87 -13.73 -11.49
CA ASP A 776 0.44 -14.10 -12.00
C ASP A 776 1.10 -12.83 -12.58
N PRO A 777 2.39 -12.60 -12.35
CA PRO A 777 3.09 -11.46 -12.94
C PRO A 777 3.16 -11.63 -14.46
N GLU A 778 2.95 -10.52 -15.17
CA GLU A 778 3.04 -10.45 -16.64
C GLU A 778 4.48 -10.55 -17.16
#